data_AF-A0AB33IS99-F1
#
_entry.id   AF-A0AB33IS99-F1
#
_cell.length_a   1.000
_cell.length_b   1.000
_cell.length_c   1.000
_cell.angle_alpha   90.00
_cell.angle_beta   90.00
_cell.angle_gamma   90.00
#
_symmetry.space_group_name_H-M   'P 1'
#
loop_
_entity.id
_entity.type
_entity.pdbx_description
1 polymer ?
#
loop_
_entity_poly.entity_id
_entity_poly.type
_entity_poly.pdbx_seq_one_letter_code
_entity_poly.pdbx_strand_id
1 'polypeptide(L)'
;MSKFKDIDVVEAIKAMKQHIIDGRMSLLVGAGASCCACKLYQDWFGLIKDMVAFLYADELKAKGVKVTKDERFYCHYTIEKARKNSKVAVDDVIWNIIEREGVLQIPSLFKQRTGLRESVEVYIEAHTPKLNMDDNTATLFDESVFLGHSTDFLASMLSLGWNAIFTTNYDNLLEYVAMMNGMRKFKESNCAADLSFRNMREMIVKLHGSIDFKHESNGFDSDKHRKYIITQEDYDDYPAKHEAFVQLMRISLLKDCLCLVGFSGKDANFIAWINWVREIIEMSAQHNTPDYPQAKNIKVFFIDARGDKQDDATQLYFENHRIYRISLKEKRVVELIGAEIPDENDPECGNKLFKAFFNYLNAGEANNHFLQEANVDETIKGQDNVQQRHIAESEEEKGEEDKGKEQNILQDTFSLWAKAYKFTSNHGLEVDIDEGAAHRLIRYNSYLRLARGTHYQSSFIDVISKKQELSELEAEMALMALEQMQGDYENEALRIIDKIENVLQGDTYQERVKRLKNRHFTLVNPLTLSEGKSDMAVYECCVRLAFTFEFSKLNDMLNDWHPAEDFIIKKLVLLSLVNIDVVNGILSQSLLDKIHPSIERFRATQLANMLFGRVPGVYSVEEFTDLSQYSIFSLRDWYFDHLIQPKERIRAYGIIEMDPDKEIRIEDAVRCLNFMLETPLMPQIRTWSIISSVQWYKVAHVLFEKYPYPVLFYSSTINDSDTLKRIGQDFAYSDVLHNELPKFAVRMFKLITNEEQPKSDWTVCNICLLLCEIIKAIPPSYWDAFILRLWKEYFLPQFDETHKSGAIYKLICAGLSCTKNEELAIVVINDCLEVVRENGKYHIVQDLFYYLRTRCSRKVSIAIKPALKVFISKIDNGNDFILLGNLHHVIGKSQYKAVAKKIPVLISSLGIKTSTINGLVYYAKSDKKVLRIVKKALLDSDLLWGNGIKGTGTFTSPDYVAIVDLDDVLEWTVDEVHAVYDKLVASAMPLLKRINGTELDQIMHYENLIYEMMLFIDLHRQELSDKEGLDTLYNALEEKYKLLTDYVDLDKSIYSDIDSEMEACLDALIVKVKKEGIYCHIAYINVLVTRLLCRNRNSYRKVLDHMQYYVRYHLNTPEDLCLIPQLQTLIDKLTLDEFRNLERNVILCAEISILMVEKLQKLGMKSQGIDYWMKLKNDRYFNWSICEN
;
A
#
# COMPACT_ATOMS: atom_id res chain seq x y z
N MET A 1 5.53 38.54 -15.36
CA MET A 1 4.42 37.57 -15.42
C MET A 1 3.13 38.30 -15.11
N SER A 2 2.23 38.41 -16.08
CA SER A 2 0.85 38.87 -15.82
C SER A 2 0.14 37.83 -14.96
N LYS A 3 -0.58 38.30 -13.94
CA LYS A 3 -1.32 37.47 -13.00
C LYS A 3 -2.72 37.21 -13.57
N PHE A 4 -3.34 36.07 -13.27
CA PHE A 4 -4.71 35.76 -13.70
C PHE A 4 -5.72 36.86 -13.32
N LYS A 5 -5.48 37.60 -12.22
CA LYS A 5 -6.27 38.76 -11.80
C LYS A 5 -6.26 39.95 -12.77
N ASP A 6 -5.30 40.00 -13.70
CA ASP A 6 -5.17 41.08 -14.66
C ASP A 6 -6.13 40.88 -15.86
N ILE A 7 -6.76 39.70 -15.97
CA ILE A 7 -7.83 39.45 -16.94
C ILE A 7 -9.04 40.31 -16.54
N ASP A 8 -9.60 41.02 -17.53
CA ASP A 8 -10.80 41.82 -17.33
C ASP A 8 -12.01 40.96 -16.93
N VAL A 9 -12.69 41.35 -15.85
CA VAL A 9 -13.81 40.59 -15.27
C VAL A 9 -14.98 40.42 -16.23
N VAL A 10 -15.22 41.37 -17.13
CA VAL A 10 -16.30 41.29 -18.13
C VAL A 10 -15.95 40.24 -19.18
N GLU A 11 -14.69 40.19 -19.61
CA GLU A 11 -14.21 39.17 -20.55
C GLU A 11 -14.19 37.78 -19.92
N ALA A 12 -13.86 37.66 -18.63
CA ALA A 12 -13.97 36.41 -17.88
C ALA A 12 -15.42 35.90 -17.79
N ILE A 13 -16.39 36.77 -17.51
CA ILE A 13 -17.82 36.42 -17.45
C ILE A 13 -18.34 36.00 -18.85
N LYS A 14 -17.93 36.68 -19.92
CA LYS A 14 -18.28 36.27 -21.29
C LYS A 14 -17.70 34.90 -21.64
N ALA A 15 -16.44 34.64 -21.28
CA ALA A 15 -15.81 33.34 -21.49
C ALA A 15 -16.53 32.23 -20.70
N MET A 16 -16.91 32.50 -19.44
CA MET A 16 -17.73 31.60 -18.64
C MET A 16 -19.07 31.29 -19.32
N LYS A 17 -19.78 32.31 -19.81
CA LYS A 17 -21.04 32.15 -20.55
C LYS A 17 -20.87 31.28 -21.80
N GLN A 18 -19.78 31.47 -22.55
CA GLN A 18 -19.49 30.63 -23.72
C GLN A 18 -19.20 29.18 -23.34
N HIS A 19 -18.44 28.92 -22.26
CA HIS A 19 -18.18 27.55 -21.80
C HIS A 19 -19.45 26.81 -21.38
N ILE A 20 -20.44 27.52 -20.82
CA ILE A 20 -21.76 26.95 -20.51
C ILE A 20 -22.51 26.60 -21.80
N ILE A 21 -22.54 27.51 -22.80
CA ILE A 21 -23.19 27.27 -24.11
C ILE A 21 -22.56 26.09 -24.85
N ASP A 22 -21.23 25.96 -24.79
CA ASP A 22 -20.48 24.86 -25.40
C ASP A 22 -20.68 23.52 -24.69
N GLY A 23 -21.38 23.49 -23.54
CA GLY A 23 -21.55 22.30 -22.71
C GLY A 23 -20.25 21.83 -22.04
N ARG A 24 -19.30 22.74 -21.82
CA ARG A 24 -17.97 22.50 -21.23
C ARG A 24 -17.84 23.10 -19.82
N MET A 25 -18.92 23.17 -19.06
CA MET A 25 -18.87 23.67 -17.68
C MET A 25 -19.69 22.83 -16.70
N SER A 26 -19.06 22.48 -15.58
CA SER A 26 -19.69 21.81 -14.44
C SER A 26 -19.86 22.79 -13.27
N LEU A 27 -20.79 22.47 -12.37
CA LEU A 27 -21.11 23.28 -11.18
C LEU A 27 -20.72 22.52 -9.91
N LEU A 28 -20.07 23.18 -8.96
CA LEU A 28 -19.86 22.68 -7.61
C LEU A 28 -20.48 23.66 -6.60
N VAL A 29 -21.40 23.16 -5.77
CA VAL A 29 -22.19 23.97 -4.83
C VAL A 29 -21.81 23.64 -3.38
N GLY A 30 -21.45 24.66 -2.61
CA GLY A 30 -21.16 24.60 -1.18
C GLY A 30 -22.29 25.15 -0.30
N ALA A 31 -22.14 25.02 1.03
CA ALA A 31 -23.20 25.27 2.00
C ALA A 31 -23.67 26.73 2.02
N GLY A 32 -22.80 27.68 1.63
CA GLY A 32 -23.15 29.09 1.52
C GLY A 32 -24.29 29.37 0.53
N ALA A 33 -24.48 28.52 -0.49
CA ALA A 33 -25.64 28.63 -1.37
C ALA A 33 -26.94 28.32 -0.62
N SER A 34 -26.96 27.27 0.20
CA SER A 34 -28.10 26.92 1.06
C SER A 34 -28.35 28.02 2.11
N CYS A 35 -27.29 28.59 2.73
CA CYS A 35 -27.40 29.71 3.66
C CYS A 35 -27.97 30.98 3.01
N CYS A 36 -27.60 31.28 1.76
CA CYS A 36 -28.18 32.41 1.01
C CYS A 36 -29.66 32.20 0.67
N ALA A 37 -30.08 30.95 0.48
CA ALA A 37 -31.46 30.61 0.18
C ALA A 37 -32.37 30.57 1.41
N CYS A 38 -31.82 30.14 2.55
CA CYS A 38 -32.54 30.11 3.82
C CYS A 38 -31.57 30.24 5.00
N LYS A 39 -31.90 31.17 5.91
CA LYS A 39 -31.13 31.49 7.12
C LYS A 39 -31.00 30.33 8.13
N LEU A 40 -31.81 29.27 8.00
CA LEU A 40 -31.76 28.11 8.88
C LEU A 40 -30.58 27.17 8.54
N TYR A 41 -30.08 27.21 7.30
CA TYR A 41 -28.91 26.44 6.92
C TYR A 41 -27.65 27.03 7.55
N GLN A 42 -26.75 26.14 7.98
CA GLN A 42 -25.54 26.50 8.70
C GLN A 42 -24.32 26.33 7.81
N ASP A 43 -23.40 27.28 7.90
CA ASP A 43 -22.05 27.11 7.39
C ASP A 43 -21.18 26.32 8.39
N TRP A 44 -19.90 26.15 8.11
CA TRP A 44 -18.99 25.42 9.00
C TRP A 44 -18.98 25.95 10.43
N PHE A 45 -18.96 27.28 10.60
CA PHE A 45 -18.98 27.89 11.93
C PHE A 45 -20.29 27.58 12.65
N GLY A 46 -21.42 27.80 11.97
CA GLY A 46 -22.75 27.50 12.50
C GLY A 46 -22.90 26.03 12.89
N LEU A 47 -22.39 25.12 12.07
CA LEU A 47 -22.53 23.68 12.24
C LEU A 47 -21.69 23.15 13.40
N ILE A 48 -20.48 23.66 13.65
CA ILE A 48 -19.61 23.10 14.70
C ILE A 48 -19.63 23.88 16.03
N LYS A 49 -20.25 25.06 16.08
CA LYS A 49 -20.30 25.87 17.32
C LYS A 49 -20.89 25.12 18.52
N ASP A 50 -21.88 24.26 18.27
CA ASP A 50 -22.56 23.49 19.30
C ASP A 50 -21.70 22.29 19.75
N MET A 51 -20.86 21.73 18.86
CA MET A 51 -19.80 20.79 19.26
C MET A 51 -18.72 21.48 20.12
N VAL A 52 -18.35 22.72 19.81
CA VAL A 52 -17.44 23.52 20.66
C VAL A 52 -18.06 23.76 22.03
N ALA A 53 -19.34 24.10 22.08
CA ALA A 53 -20.07 24.27 23.33
C ALA A 53 -20.12 23.00 24.16
N PHE A 54 -20.25 21.83 23.52
CA PHE A 54 -20.17 20.52 24.17
C PHE A 54 -18.77 20.22 24.72
N LEU A 55 -17.72 20.41 23.91
CA LEU A 55 -16.34 20.04 24.26
C LEU A 55 -15.69 21.01 25.25
N TYR A 56 -15.96 22.31 25.12
CA TYR A 56 -15.24 23.38 25.82
C TYR A 56 -16.15 24.26 26.68
N ALA A 57 -17.25 23.70 27.19
CA ALA A 57 -18.24 24.41 28.01
C ALA A 57 -17.61 25.22 29.16
N ASP A 58 -16.62 24.66 29.85
CA ASP A 58 -15.99 25.30 31.00
C ASP A 58 -15.02 26.43 30.60
N GLU A 59 -14.35 26.30 29.45
CA GLU A 59 -13.53 27.37 28.89
C GLU A 59 -14.41 28.56 28.46
N LEU A 60 -15.55 28.29 27.83
CA LEU A 60 -16.53 29.30 27.45
C LEU A 60 -17.07 30.05 28.67
N LYS A 61 -17.44 29.32 29.74
CA LYS A 61 -17.86 29.91 31.02
C LYS A 61 -16.78 30.80 31.63
N ALA A 62 -15.52 30.35 31.64
CA ALA A 62 -14.39 31.11 32.15
C ALA A 62 -14.17 32.43 31.38
N LYS A 63 -14.45 32.43 30.07
CA LYS A 63 -14.39 33.63 29.20
C LYS A 63 -15.65 34.50 29.27
N GLY A 64 -16.58 34.23 30.19
CA GLY A 64 -17.79 35.03 30.38
C GLY A 64 -18.88 34.77 29.36
N VAL A 65 -18.86 33.59 28.72
CA VAL A 65 -19.91 33.09 27.82
C VAL A 65 -20.79 32.10 28.59
N LYS A 66 -22.11 32.30 28.53
CA LYS A 66 -23.10 31.40 29.11
C LYS A 66 -23.53 30.41 28.04
N VAL A 67 -23.40 29.13 28.35
CA VAL A 67 -23.78 28.00 27.49
C VAL A 67 -24.91 27.25 28.17
N THR A 68 -26.06 27.14 27.50
CA THR A 68 -27.24 26.42 28.01
C THR A 68 -27.69 25.40 26.98
N LYS A 69 -27.75 24.12 27.34
CA LYS A 69 -28.22 23.06 26.44
C LYS A 69 -29.76 23.11 26.34
N ASP A 70 -30.31 23.01 25.12
CA ASP A 70 -31.73 22.75 24.94
C ASP A 70 -31.95 21.23 24.94
N GLU A 71 -32.60 20.69 25.98
CA GLU A 71 -32.80 19.25 26.14
C GLU A 71 -33.78 18.65 25.11
N ARG A 72 -34.49 19.49 24.33
CA ARG A 72 -35.41 19.02 23.28
C ARG A 72 -34.69 18.59 22.00
N PHE A 73 -33.45 19.04 21.81
CA PHE A 73 -32.69 18.80 20.59
C PHE A 73 -31.35 18.15 20.90
N TYR A 74 -30.90 17.27 20.00
CA TYR A 74 -29.63 16.57 20.18
C TYR A 74 -28.47 17.56 20.06
N CYS A 75 -27.68 17.72 21.12
CA CYS A 75 -26.46 18.53 21.16
C CYS A 75 -26.65 20.00 20.71
N HIS A 76 -27.83 20.59 20.93
CA HIS A 76 -28.07 22.01 20.61
C HIS A 76 -27.86 22.91 21.82
N TYR A 77 -27.19 24.05 21.63
CA TYR A 77 -26.86 24.98 22.71
C TYR A 77 -27.26 26.42 22.39
N THR A 78 -27.84 27.09 23.39
CA THR A 78 -27.93 28.56 23.42
C THR A 78 -26.61 29.10 24.00
N ILE A 79 -25.87 29.84 23.18
CA ILE A 79 -24.58 30.43 23.54
C ILE A 79 -24.73 31.95 23.56
N GLU A 80 -24.68 32.56 24.74
CA GLU A 80 -24.93 33.99 24.92
C GLU A 80 -23.91 34.63 25.88
N LYS A 81 -23.85 35.97 25.91
CA LYS A 81 -22.99 36.68 26.87
C LYS A 81 -23.52 36.46 28.29
N ALA A 82 -22.64 36.14 29.25
CA ALA A 82 -23.06 35.94 30.65
C ALA A 82 -23.62 37.21 31.31
N ARG A 83 -23.33 38.41 30.78
CA ARG A 83 -23.87 39.70 31.23
C ARG A 83 -24.18 40.60 30.02
N LYS A 84 -25.32 41.29 30.03
CA LYS A 84 -25.74 42.23 28.96
C LYS A 84 -24.71 43.34 28.66
N ASN A 85 -23.90 43.76 29.64
CA ASN A 85 -22.87 44.80 29.48
C ASN A 85 -21.46 44.25 29.19
N SER A 86 -21.31 42.95 28.92
CA SER A 86 -20.01 42.35 28.63
C SER A 86 -19.51 42.78 27.24
N LYS A 87 -18.24 43.23 27.18
CA LYS A 87 -17.55 43.52 25.91
C LYS A 87 -17.11 42.25 25.16
N VAL A 88 -17.28 41.06 25.74
CA VAL A 88 -16.91 39.79 25.10
C VAL A 88 -17.75 39.59 23.85
N ALA A 89 -17.10 39.39 22.70
CA ALA A 89 -17.72 38.91 21.48
C ALA A 89 -17.73 37.37 21.55
N VAL A 90 -18.92 36.78 21.63
CA VAL A 90 -19.10 35.33 21.79
C VAL A 90 -18.49 34.59 20.60
N ASP A 91 -18.74 35.09 19.40
CA ASP A 91 -18.24 34.48 18.16
C ASP A 91 -16.71 34.50 18.10
N ASP A 92 -16.05 35.60 18.53
CA ASP A 92 -14.59 35.68 18.61
C ASP A 92 -14.01 34.61 19.56
N VAL A 93 -14.68 34.36 20.69
CA VAL A 93 -14.24 33.34 21.65
C VAL A 93 -14.31 31.94 21.04
N ILE A 94 -15.41 31.64 20.33
CA ILE A 94 -15.60 30.34 19.66
C ILE A 94 -14.61 30.21 18.50
N TRP A 95 -14.43 31.25 17.69
CA TRP A 95 -13.46 31.29 16.60
C TRP A 95 -12.04 31.01 17.08
N ASN A 96 -11.61 31.61 18.19
CA ASN A 96 -10.30 31.33 18.78
C ASN A 96 -10.11 29.86 19.16
N ILE A 97 -11.17 29.16 19.58
CA ILE A 97 -11.11 27.72 19.88
C ILE A 97 -11.03 26.93 18.57
N ILE A 98 -11.86 27.26 17.58
CA ILE A 98 -11.85 26.60 16.27
C ILE A 98 -10.49 26.77 15.57
N GLU A 99 -9.89 27.97 15.63
CA GLU A 99 -8.55 28.23 15.08
C GLU A 99 -7.44 27.49 15.85
N ARG A 100 -7.59 27.36 17.18
CA ARG A 100 -6.63 26.62 18.01
C ARG A 100 -6.62 25.12 17.69
N GLU A 101 -7.79 24.51 17.59
CA GLU A 101 -7.93 23.05 17.43
C GLU A 101 -7.90 22.62 15.96
N GLY A 102 -8.44 23.46 15.07
CA GLY A 102 -8.69 23.13 13.67
C GLY A 102 -10.16 22.77 13.42
N VAL A 103 -10.72 23.29 12.32
CA VAL A 103 -12.16 23.16 11.97
C VAL A 103 -12.63 21.69 11.84
N LEU A 104 -11.78 20.81 11.31
CA LEU A 104 -12.06 19.37 11.17
C LEU A 104 -11.74 18.56 12.44
N GLN A 105 -10.87 19.11 13.29
CA GLN A 105 -10.49 18.46 14.55
C GLN A 105 -11.63 18.53 15.57
N ILE A 106 -12.45 19.59 15.55
CA ILE A 106 -13.61 19.73 16.45
C ILE A 106 -14.59 18.55 16.32
N PRO A 107 -15.10 18.18 15.13
CA PRO A 107 -15.91 16.96 14.95
C PRO A 107 -15.19 15.66 15.36
N SER A 108 -13.88 15.59 15.15
CA SER A 108 -13.06 14.41 15.51
C SER A 108 -12.96 14.25 17.03
N LEU A 109 -12.73 15.34 17.76
CA LEU A 109 -12.76 15.38 19.22
C LEU A 109 -14.16 15.11 19.77
N PHE A 110 -15.20 15.60 19.10
CA PHE A 110 -16.58 15.32 19.47
C PHE A 110 -16.87 13.82 19.40
N LYS A 111 -16.52 13.17 18.28
CA LYS A 111 -16.58 11.70 18.11
C LYS A 111 -15.80 10.96 19.19
N GLN A 112 -14.56 11.38 19.47
CA GLN A 112 -13.74 10.74 20.51
C GLN A 112 -14.36 10.89 21.91
N ARG A 113 -14.96 12.05 22.20
CA ARG A 113 -15.57 12.34 23.51
C ARG A 113 -16.89 11.58 23.72
N THR A 114 -17.66 11.36 22.66
CA THR A 114 -18.89 10.56 22.71
C THR A 114 -18.63 9.06 22.62
N GLY A 115 -17.48 8.65 22.06
CA GLY A 115 -17.08 7.25 21.86
C GLY A 115 -17.81 6.54 20.72
N LEU A 116 -18.65 7.25 19.95
CA LEU A 116 -19.50 6.69 18.89
C LEU A 116 -19.47 7.58 17.65
N ARG A 117 -19.22 6.99 16.47
CA ARG A 117 -19.21 7.71 15.18
C ARG A 117 -20.60 8.23 14.81
N GLU A 118 -21.61 7.45 15.14
CA GLU A 118 -23.02 7.71 14.88
C GLU A 118 -23.50 8.97 15.62
N SER A 119 -22.83 9.36 16.72
CA SER A 119 -23.13 10.64 17.41
C SER A 119 -22.92 11.84 16.49
N VAL A 120 -21.92 11.79 15.61
CA VAL A 120 -21.68 12.85 14.61
C VAL A 120 -22.76 12.83 13.53
N GLU A 121 -23.27 11.66 13.16
CA GLU A 121 -24.30 11.51 12.13
C GLU A 121 -25.65 12.03 12.63
N VAL A 122 -26.06 11.61 13.82
CA VAL A 122 -27.25 12.12 14.52
C VAL A 122 -27.14 13.63 14.72
N TYR A 123 -25.93 14.12 15.02
CA TYR A 123 -25.68 15.56 15.12
C TYR A 123 -25.98 16.29 13.80
N ILE A 124 -25.40 15.85 12.68
CA ILE A 124 -25.59 16.49 11.37
C ILE A 124 -27.08 16.51 11.00
N GLU A 125 -27.78 15.40 11.22
CA GLU A 125 -29.22 15.31 10.97
C GLU A 125 -30.05 16.20 11.88
N ALA A 126 -29.70 16.30 13.16
CA ALA A 126 -30.39 17.19 14.09
C ALA A 126 -30.18 18.69 13.77
N HIS A 127 -29.07 19.04 13.10
CA HIS A 127 -28.68 20.42 12.79
C HIS A 127 -28.92 20.82 11.33
N THR A 128 -29.48 19.93 10.51
CA THR A 128 -29.84 20.21 9.11
C THR A 128 -31.35 20.47 8.99
N PRO A 129 -31.79 21.58 8.37
CA PRO A 129 -33.22 21.88 8.21
C PRO A 129 -34.00 20.79 7.49
N LYS A 130 -35.18 20.45 8.01
CA LYS A 130 -36.14 19.55 7.37
C LYS A 130 -37.05 20.33 6.43
N LEU A 131 -37.16 19.87 5.19
CA LEU A 131 -37.99 20.48 4.16
C LEU A 131 -39.39 19.86 4.18
N ASN A 132 -40.42 20.70 4.18
CA ASN A 132 -41.81 20.28 4.04
C ASN A 132 -42.35 20.71 2.66
N MET A 133 -42.80 19.71 1.89
CA MET A 133 -43.27 19.92 0.52
C MET A 133 -44.65 20.57 0.46
N ASP A 134 -45.52 20.31 1.43
CA ASP A 134 -46.92 20.72 1.38
C ASP A 134 -47.09 22.24 1.60
N ASP A 135 -46.22 22.83 2.43
CA ASP A 135 -46.26 24.25 2.79
C ASP A 135 -45.04 25.05 2.31
N ASN A 136 -44.08 24.40 1.61
CA ASN A 136 -42.85 25.01 1.10
C ASN A 136 -42.03 25.73 2.20
N THR A 137 -41.87 25.05 3.33
CA THR A 137 -41.10 25.55 4.48
C THR A 137 -39.87 24.70 4.78
N ALA A 138 -38.84 25.33 5.34
CA ALA A 138 -37.73 24.67 6.02
C ALA A 138 -37.89 24.85 7.52
N THR A 139 -37.69 23.79 8.30
CA THR A 139 -37.83 23.82 9.76
C THR A 139 -36.57 23.30 10.46
N LEU A 140 -36.07 24.04 11.45
CA LEU A 140 -34.96 23.67 12.30
C LEU A 140 -35.15 24.28 13.70
N PHE A 141 -34.99 23.48 14.76
CA PHE A 141 -35.13 23.91 16.17
C PHE A 141 -36.40 24.73 16.47
N ASP A 142 -37.57 24.19 16.07
CA ASP A 142 -38.90 24.84 16.16
C ASP A 142 -39.06 26.16 15.38
N GLU A 143 -38.03 26.64 14.68
CA GLU A 143 -38.12 27.76 13.75
C GLU A 143 -38.49 27.24 12.36
N SER A 144 -39.55 27.80 11.76
CA SER A 144 -39.99 27.47 10.41
C SER A 144 -39.93 28.71 9.52
N VAL A 145 -39.31 28.56 8.34
CA VAL A 145 -39.09 29.63 7.37
C VAL A 145 -39.64 29.20 6.02
N PHE A 146 -40.49 30.04 5.42
CA PHE A 146 -41.00 29.84 4.07
C PHE A 146 -39.89 30.05 3.02
N LEU A 147 -39.73 29.11 2.09
CA LEU A 147 -38.62 29.09 1.12
C LEU A 147 -38.85 29.95 -0.14
N GLY A 148 -40.06 30.54 -0.28
CA GLY A 148 -40.57 31.44 -1.33
C GLY A 148 -39.62 31.94 -2.43
N HIS A 149 -39.54 33.26 -2.62
CA HIS A 149 -38.66 33.87 -3.62
C HIS A 149 -37.17 33.76 -3.28
N SER A 150 -36.84 33.32 -2.05
CA SER A 150 -35.47 33.24 -1.58
C SER A 150 -34.66 32.11 -2.23
N THR A 151 -35.35 31.12 -2.80
CA THR A 151 -34.76 29.99 -3.54
C THR A 151 -34.76 30.18 -5.05
N ASP A 152 -35.36 31.25 -5.59
CA ASP A 152 -35.50 31.49 -7.04
C ASP A 152 -34.14 31.52 -7.78
N PHE A 153 -33.08 31.99 -7.11
CA PHE A 153 -31.75 31.99 -7.72
C PHE A 153 -31.19 30.58 -7.89
N LEU A 154 -31.54 29.63 -7.00
CA LEU A 154 -31.14 28.23 -7.15
C LEU A 154 -31.84 27.61 -8.36
N ALA A 155 -33.11 27.93 -8.60
CA ALA A 155 -33.81 27.52 -9.82
C ALA A 155 -33.13 28.11 -11.07
N SER A 156 -32.79 29.40 -11.03
CA SER A 156 -32.07 30.08 -12.12
C SER A 156 -30.70 29.44 -12.36
N MET A 157 -29.97 29.10 -11.29
CA MET A 157 -28.68 28.41 -11.34
C MET A 157 -28.83 27.01 -11.95
N LEU A 158 -29.77 26.18 -11.48
CA LEU A 158 -29.98 24.80 -11.96
C LEU A 158 -30.50 24.73 -13.40
N SER A 159 -31.14 25.79 -13.89
CA SER A 159 -31.67 25.85 -15.26
C SER A 159 -30.59 25.94 -16.35
N LEU A 160 -29.36 26.32 -15.99
CA LEU A 160 -28.25 26.43 -16.94
C LEU A 160 -27.76 25.04 -17.41
N GLY A 161 -27.18 24.99 -18.62
CA GLY A 161 -26.71 23.78 -19.29
C GLY A 161 -25.44 23.14 -18.70
N TRP A 162 -25.42 22.83 -17.41
CA TRP A 162 -24.26 22.21 -16.74
C TRP A 162 -24.00 20.79 -17.25
N ASN A 163 -22.71 20.44 -17.39
CA ASN A 163 -22.31 19.08 -17.75
C ASN A 163 -22.45 18.09 -16.58
N ALA A 164 -22.17 18.55 -15.37
CA ALA A 164 -22.40 17.85 -14.12
C ALA A 164 -22.64 18.85 -12.98
N ILE A 165 -23.47 18.46 -12.01
CA ILE A 165 -23.70 19.23 -10.78
C ILE A 165 -23.18 18.41 -9.60
N PHE A 166 -22.22 18.99 -8.89
CA PHE A 166 -21.60 18.43 -7.69
C PHE A 166 -21.98 19.26 -6.47
N THR A 167 -22.04 18.62 -5.31
CA THR A 167 -22.20 19.36 -4.05
C THR A 167 -21.54 18.62 -2.90
N THR A 168 -21.01 19.40 -1.95
CA THR A 168 -20.52 18.91 -0.66
C THR A 168 -21.57 19.04 0.44
N ASN A 169 -22.79 19.48 0.10
CA ASN A 169 -23.87 19.71 1.05
C ASN A 169 -24.63 18.40 1.31
N TYR A 170 -24.95 18.16 2.58
CA TYR A 170 -25.76 17.02 2.99
C TYR A 170 -27.25 17.24 2.70
N ASP A 171 -27.72 18.48 2.78
CA ASP A 171 -29.13 18.85 2.63
C ASP A 171 -29.72 18.52 1.25
N ASN A 172 -31.04 18.30 1.15
CA ASN A 172 -31.71 18.04 -0.13
C ASN A 172 -32.29 19.31 -0.81
N LEU A 173 -31.75 20.51 -0.55
CA LEU A 173 -32.37 21.75 -1.04
C LEU A 173 -32.33 21.87 -2.57
N LEU A 174 -31.24 21.43 -3.21
CA LEU A 174 -31.10 21.49 -4.67
C LEU A 174 -32.11 20.57 -5.35
N GLU A 175 -32.28 19.36 -4.81
CA GLU A 175 -33.24 18.35 -5.25
C GLU A 175 -34.67 18.88 -5.07
N TYR A 176 -34.94 19.50 -3.92
CA TYR A 176 -36.22 20.11 -3.62
C TYR A 176 -36.56 21.23 -4.62
N VAL A 177 -35.64 22.17 -4.84
CA VAL A 177 -35.84 23.29 -5.78
C VAL A 177 -36.01 22.78 -7.21
N ALA A 178 -35.20 21.81 -7.65
CA ALA A 178 -35.34 21.16 -8.95
C ALA A 178 -36.75 20.57 -9.12
N MET A 179 -37.22 19.83 -8.12
CA MET A 179 -38.53 19.20 -8.14
C MET A 179 -39.68 20.22 -8.17
N MET A 180 -39.63 21.24 -7.31
CA MET A 180 -40.65 22.30 -7.24
C MET A 180 -40.76 23.13 -8.53
N ASN A 181 -39.67 23.22 -9.28
CA ASN A 181 -39.61 23.93 -10.57
C ASN A 181 -39.79 22.99 -11.77
N GLY A 182 -40.24 21.74 -11.57
CA GLY A 182 -40.53 20.80 -12.66
C GLY A 182 -39.31 20.24 -13.38
N MET A 183 -38.10 20.41 -12.83
CA MET A 183 -36.84 19.92 -13.40
C MET A 183 -36.62 18.42 -13.09
N ARG A 184 -37.56 17.57 -13.50
CA ARG A 184 -37.60 16.12 -13.20
C ARG A 184 -36.39 15.32 -13.71
N LYS A 185 -35.54 15.92 -14.54
CA LYS A 185 -34.31 15.32 -15.05
C LYS A 185 -33.28 15.10 -13.95
N PHE A 186 -33.24 15.94 -12.91
CA PHE A 186 -32.22 15.83 -11.86
C PHE A 186 -32.55 14.71 -10.87
N LYS A 187 -31.59 13.82 -10.66
CA LYS A 187 -31.62 12.75 -9.67
C LYS A 187 -30.42 12.86 -8.74
N GLU A 188 -30.66 12.66 -7.46
CA GLU A 188 -29.60 12.56 -6.47
C GLU A 188 -28.76 11.29 -6.69
N SER A 189 -27.45 11.40 -6.44
CA SER A 189 -26.50 10.29 -6.44
C SER A 189 -25.45 10.48 -5.35
N ASN A 190 -25.38 9.57 -4.39
CA ASN A 190 -24.37 9.54 -3.31
C ASN A 190 -23.52 8.25 -3.32
N CYS A 191 -23.63 7.44 -4.38
CA CYS A 191 -22.87 6.21 -4.59
C CYS A 191 -22.13 6.24 -5.92
N ALA A 192 -20.86 5.84 -5.94
CA ALA A 192 -20.07 5.79 -7.17
C ALA A 192 -20.62 4.81 -8.21
N ALA A 193 -21.34 3.76 -7.79
CA ALA A 193 -21.95 2.80 -8.70
C ALA A 193 -22.98 3.46 -9.65
N ASP A 194 -23.72 4.46 -9.15
CA ASP A 194 -24.73 5.17 -9.94
C ASP A 194 -24.13 5.95 -11.12
N LEU A 195 -22.85 6.32 -11.03
CA LEU A 195 -22.11 7.03 -12.08
C LEU A 195 -21.98 6.24 -13.38
N SER A 196 -22.07 4.90 -13.31
CA SER A 196 -21.93 4.02 -14.48
C SER A 196 -23.25 3.79 -15.24
N PHE A 197 -24.40 4.10 -14.61
CA PHE A 197 -25.73 3.77 -15.14
C PHE A 197 -26.54 4.99 -15.60
N ARG A 198 -26.06 6.21 -15.35
CA ARG A 198 -26.83 7.45 -15.53
C ARG A 198 -26.03 8.54 -16.22
N ASN A 199 -26.73 9.41 -16.94
CA ASN A 199 -26.14 10.56 -17.59
C ASN A 199 -25.79 11.64 -16.54
N MET A 200 -24.54 12.12 -16.53
CA MET A 200 -24.08 13.15 -15.58
C MET A 200 -24.88 14.46 -15.63
N ARG A 201 -25.44 14.80 -16.79
CA ARG A 201 -26.29 16.00 -16.97
C ARG A 201 -27.64 15.92 -16.25
N GLU A 202 -27.98 14.72 -15.78
CA GLU A 202 -29.21 14.40 -15.06
C GLU A 202 -28.94 14.14 -13.57
N MET A 203 -27.72 14.36 -13.07
CA MET A 203 -27.35 14.01 -11.69
C MET A 203 -26.98 15.23 -10.85
N ILE A 204 -27.40 15.19 -9.59
CA ILE A 204 -26.83 15.98 -8.49
C ILE A 204 -25.97 15.03 -7.67
N VAL A 205 -24.66 15.13 -7.82
CA VAL A 205 -23.69 14.22 -7.20
C VAL A 205 -23.30 14.76 -5.82
N LYS A 206 -23.67 14.00 -4.77
CA LYS A 206 -23.41 14.28 -3.36
C LYS A 206 -22.05 13.72 -2.97
N LEU A 207 -21.04 14.58 -2.82
CA LEU A 207 -19.66 14.16 -2.54
C LEU A 207 -19.43 13.80 -1.08
N HIS A 208 -20.20 14.33 -0.13
CA HIS A 208 -19.94 14.13 1.31
C HIS A 208 -21.07 13.36 2.02
N GLY A 209 -21.91 12.65 1.26
CA GLY A 209 -23.13 12.03 1.77
C GLY A 209 -24.37 12.88 1.56
N SER A 210 -25.53 12.31 1.87
CA SER A 210 -26.84 12.93 1.70
C SER A 210 -27.72 12.64 2.89
N ILE A 211 -28.53 13.62 3.29
CA ILE A 211 -29.33 13.53 4.50
C ILE A 211 -30.42 12.47 4.35
N ASP A 212 -30.54 11.60 5.35
CA ASP A 212 -31.52 10.53 5.38
C ASP A 212 -32.19 10.45 6.75
N PHE A 213 -33.17 11.33 6.95
CA PHE A 213 -33.95 11.43 8.18
C PHE A 213 -34.77 10.17 8.51
N LYS A 214 -34.98 9.29 7.54
CA LYS A 214 -35.73 8.04 7.73
C LYS A 214 -34.82 6.84 7.99
N HIS A 215 -33.52 7.02 7.81
CA HIS A 215 -32.50 5.99 7.90
C HIS A 215 -32.79 4.77 7.01
N GLU A 216 -33.29 5.02 5.81
CA GLU A 216 -33.59 3.99 4.80
C GLU A 216 -32.33 3.57 4.00
N SER A 217 -31.28 4.39 4.00
CA SER A 217 -30.01 4.19 3.29
C SER A 217 -28.92 3.56 4.18
N ASN A 218 -28.10 2.70 3.56
CA ASN A 218 -27.07 1.91 4.24
C ASN A 218 -25.66 2.55 4.17
N GLY A 219 -25.54 3.89 4.26
CA GLY A 219 -24.24 4.58 4.28
C GLY A 219 -23.89 5.37 3.02
N PHE A 220 -22.72 6.03 3.01
CA PHE A 220 -22.19 6.79 1.88
C PHE A 220 -21.24 5.93 1.05
N ASP A 221 -21.43 5.90 -0.27
CA ASP A 221 -20.58 5.15 -1.20
C ASP A 221 -20.39 3.66 -0.85
N SER A 222 -21.46 3.02 -0.34
CA SER A 222 -21.46 1.64 0.17
C SER A 222 -20.68 1.40 1.48
N ASP A 223 -20.15 2.44 2.14
CA ASP A 223 -19.59 2.35 3.48
C ASP A 223 -20.70 2.43 4.55
N LYS A 224 -21.05 1.28 5.11
CA LYS A 224 -22.10 1.16 6.15
C LYS A 224 -21.75 1.82 7.48
N HIS A 225 -20.48 2.16 7.70
CA HIS A 225 -19.99 2.74 8.95
C HIS A 225 -19.79 4.26 8.86
N ARG A 226 -20.07 4.88 7.70
CA ARG A 226 -19.90 6.32 7.47
C ARG A 226 -21.01 6.85 6.55
N LYS A 227 -21.89 7.70 7.06
CA LYS A 227 -22.93 8.38 6.27
C LYS A 227 -22.53 9.77 5.74
N TYR A 228 -21.67 10.48 6.46
CA TYR A 228 -21.32 11.87 6.18
C TYR A 228 -19.82 12.13 6.37
N ILE A 229 -19.20 12.93 5.50
CA ILE A 229 -17.77 13.28 5.56
C ILE A 229 -17.56 14.60 6.29
N ILE A 230 -17.08 14.57 7.54
CA ILE A 230 -16.94 15.78 8.38
C ILE A 230 -15.72 15.81 9.31
N THR A 231 -15.21 14.66 9.75
CA THR A 231 -14.08 14.57 10.68
C THR A 231 -12.74 14.60 9.94
N GLN A 232 -11.65 14.99 10.61
CA GLN A 232 -10.30 15.01 10.02
C GLN A 232 -9.95 13.65 9.40
N GLU A 233 -10.24 12.56 10.11
CA GLU A 233 -10.01 11.20 9.61
C GLU A 233 -10.83 10.88 8.35
N ASP A 234 -12.05 11.42 8.22
CA ASP A 234 -12.85 11.23 7.01
C ASP A 234 -12.19 11.90 5.80
N TYR A 235 -11.65 13.12 5.96
CA TYR A 235 -10.98 13.86 4.89
C TYR A 235 -9.62 13.25 4.51
N ASP A 236 -8.87 12.75 5.50
CA ASP A 236 -7.56 12.12 5.29
C ASP A 236 -7.71 10.82 4.48
N ASP A 237 -8.72 10.00 4.80
CA ASP A 237 -9.00 8.74 4.10
C ASP A 237 -9.82 8.93 2.80
N TYR A 238 -10.44 10.10 2.58
CA TYR A 238 -11.40 10.32 1.48
C TYR A 238 -10.84 9.93 0.10
N PRO A 239 -9.62 10.33 -0.32
CA PRO A 239 -9.08 9.96 -1.63
C PRO A 239 -8.81 8.46 -1.80
N ALA A 240 -8.63 7.74 -0.70
CA ALA A 240 -8.45 6.30 -0.71
C ALA A 240 -9.80 5.58 -0.79
N LYS A 241 -10.75 5.94 0.08
CA LYS A 241 -12.04 5.26 0.21
C LYS A 241 -13.07 5.63 -0.84
N HIS A 242 -13.05 6.88 -1.30
CA HIS A 242 -14.02 7.45 -2.24
C HIS A 242 -13.34 7.84 -3.55
N GLU A 243 -12.40 7.00 -3.99
CA GLU A 243 -11.54 7.30 -5.15
C GLU A 243 -12.35 7.60 -6.41
N ALA A 244 -13.44 6.89 -6.65
CA ALA A 244 -14.26 7.09 -7.84
C ALA A 244 -14.80 8.54 -7.94
N PHE A 245 -15.19 9.14 -6.81
CA PHE A 245 -15.59 10.55 -6.77
C PHE A 245 -14.40 11.49 -7.01
N VAL A 246 -13.23 11.19 -6.46
CA VAL A 246 -12.01 11.99 -6.73
C VAL A 246 -11.63 11.93 -8.22
N GLN A 247 -11.64 10.74 -8.82
CA GLN A 247 -11.35 10.57 -10.25
C GLN A 247 -12.40 11.25 -11.12
N LEU A 248 -13.68 11.17 -10.75
CA LEU A 248 -14.76 11.87 -11.43
C LEU A 248 -14.51 13.38 -11.46
N MET A 249 -14.16 13.96 -10.30
CA MET A 249 -13.86 15.39 -10.21
C MET A 249 -12.62 15.77 -11.01
N ARG A 250 -11.55 14.95 -10.98
CA ARG A 250 -10.33 15.16 -11.77
C ARG A 250 -10.63 15.14 -13.28
N ILE A 251 -11.38 14.13 -13.74
CA ILE A 251 -11.78 13.99 -15.14
C ILE A 251 -12.69 15.16 -15.56
N SER A 252 -13.64 15.57 -14.71
CA SER A 252 -14.52 16.71 -15.01
C SER A 252 -13.72 18.00 -15.17
N LEU A 253 -12.72 18.26 -14.31
CA LEU A 253 -11.89 19.46 -14.43
C LEU A 253 -10.89 19.41 -15.61
N LEU A 254 -10.42 18.21 -15.95
CA LEU A 254 -9.56 18.00 -17.11
C LEU A 254 -10.32 18.33 -18.40
N LYS A 255 -11.53 17.77 -18.56
CA LYS A 255 -12.38 17.93 -19.75
C LYS A 255 -13.03 19.32 -19.83
N ASP A 256 -13.55 19.81 -18.71
CA ASP A 256 -14.44 20.97 -18.66
C ASP A 256 -13.87 22.10 -17.78
N CYS A 257 -14.59 23.20 -17.68
CA CYS A 257 -14.38 24.27 -16.70
C CYS A 257 -15.30 24.05 -15.49
N LEU A 258 -14.96 24.62 -14.34
CA LEU A 258 -15.74 24.48 -13.12
C LEU A 258 -16.19 25.83 -12.56
N CYS A 259 -17.46 25.91 -12.18
CA CYS A 259 -18.06 27.02 -11.46
C CYS A 259 -18.26 26.65 -9.98
N LEU A 260 -17.67 27.43 -9.07
CA LEU A 260 -17.77 27.26 -7.62
C LEU A 260 -18.71 28.31 -7.04
N VAL A 261 -19.75 27.85 -6.33
CA VAL A 261 -20.78 28.72 -5.73
C VAL A 261 -21.00 28.31 -4.27
N GLY A 262 -21.12 29.28 -3.37
CA GLY A 262 -21.45 29.01 -1.97
C GLY A 262 -20.28 28.54 -1.09
N PHE A 263 -19.04 28.77 -1.53
CA PHE A 263 -17.83 28.52 -0.73
C PHE A 263 -17.30 29.82 -0.08
N SER A 264 -16.48 29.71 0.96
CA SER A 264 -15.80 30.87 1.56
C SER A 264 -14.38 31.07 1.00
N GLY A 265 -13.83 30.06 0.33
CA GLY A 265 -12.44 30.05 -0.15
C GLY A 265 -11.42 29.64 0.91
N LYS A 266 -11.85 29.44 2.16
CA LYS A 266 -11.06 28.93 3.29
C LYS A 266 -11.69 27.75 4.01
N ASP A 267 -12.92 27.37 3.62
CA ASP A 267 -13.61 26.25 4.24
C ASP A 267 -12.95 24.90 3.89
N ALA A 268 -13.11 23.92 4.77
CA ALA A 268 -12.42 22.64 4.65
C ALA A 268 -12.80 21.88 3.37
N ASN A 269 -14.08 21.97 2.94
CA ASN A 269 -14.56 21.37 1.69
C ASN A 269 -13.79 21.93 0.50
N PHE A 270 -13.70 23.26 0.41
CA PHE A 270 -13.01 23.96 -0.67
C PHE A 270 -11.51 23.61 -0.73
N ILE A 271 -10.82 23.64 0.42
CA ILE A 271 -9.38 23.35 0.47
C ILE A 271 -9.10 21.89 0.13
N ALA A 272 -9.84 20.95 0.71
CA ALA A 272 -9.70 19.53 0.42
C ALA A 272 -9.95 19.25 -1.07
N TRP A 273 -11.03 19.81 -1.61
CA TRP A 273 -11.37 19.66 -3.02
C TRP A 273 -10.27 20.19 -3.95
N ILE A 274 -9.81 21.43 -3.75
CA ILE A 274 -8.71 22.01 -4.55
C ILE A 274 -7.46 21.15 -4.45
N ASN A 275 -7.12 20.65 -3.26
CA ASN A 275 -5.98 19.77 -3.08
C ASN A 275 -6.11 18.45 -3.85
N TRP A 276 -7.29 17.85 -3.88
CA TRP A 276 -7.54 16.59 -4.63
C TRP A 276 -7.37 16.76 -6.14
N VAL A 277 -7.68 17.94 -6.69
CA VAL A 277 -7.61 18.24 -8.13
C VAL A 277 -6.40 19.11 -8.53
N ARG A 278 -5.52 19.45 -7.58
CA ARG A 278 -4.39 20.38 -7.75
C ARG A 278 -3.52 20.01 -8.95
N GLU A 279 -3.20 18.73 -9.11
CA GLU A 279 -2.39 18.22 -10.21
C GLU A 279 -3.01 18.56 -11.58
N ILE A 280 -4.33 18.49 -11.73
CA ILE A 280 -5.02 18.82 -12.98
C ILE A 280 -4.97 20.33 -13.26
N ILE A 281 -5.15 21.15 -12.21
CA ILE A 281 -5.02 22.60 -12.29
C ILE A 281 -3.60 22.99 -12.73
N GLU A 282 -2.58 22.35 -12.16
CA GLU A 282 -1.17 22.56 -12.47
C GLU A 282 -0.77 22.02 -13.86
N MET A 283 -1.29 20.87 -14.30
CA MET A 283 -1.04 20.33 -15.64
C MET A 283 -1.55 21.28 -16.75
N SER A 284 -2.72 21.90 -16.55
CA SER A 284 -3.25 22.91 -17.47
C SER A 284 -2.37 24.18 -17.57
N ALA A 285 -1.42 24.34 -16.64
CA ALA A 285 -0.46 25.44 -16.63
C ALA A 285 0.71 25.26 -17.60
N GLN A 286 1.14 24.02 -17.84
CA GLN A 286 2.34 23.71 -18.60
C GLN A 286 2.08 23.70 -20.13
N HIS A 287 0.81 23.57 -20.55
CA HIS A 287 0.41 23.50 -21.96
C HIS A 287 -0.06 24.84 -22.58
N ASN A 288 -0.15 25.93 -21.80
CA ASN A 288 -0.63 27.22 -22.29
C ASN A 288 0.53 28.19 -22.56
N THR A 289 0.98 28.25 -23.81
CA THR A 289 1.92 29.22 -24.39
C THR A 289 1.20 30.50 -24.84
N PRO A 290 0.85 31.40 -23.90
CA PRO A 290 1.20 32.80 -24.16
C PRO A 290 1.77 33.49 -22.92
N ASP A 291 2.61 34.50 -23.14
CA ASP A 291 3.16 35.40 -22.10
C ASP A 291 2.09 36.13 -21.24
N TYR A 292 0.81 36.01 -21.59
CA TYR A 292 -0.34 36.60 -20.90
C TYR A 292 -1.54 35.64 -20.80
N PRO A 293 -2.15 35.46 -19.62
CA PRO A 293 -3.34 34.62 -19.45
C PRO A 293 -4.57 35.27 -20.12
N GLN A 294 -5.29 34.52 -20.96
CA GLN A 294 -6.51 34.97 -21.64
C GLN A 294 -7.77 34.48 -20.90
N ALA A 295 -8.87 35.24 -20.97
CA ALA A 295 -10.15 34.90 -20.31
C ALA A 295 -10.67 33.48 -20.65
N LYS A 296 -10.50 33.04 -21.91
CA LYS A 296 -10.92 31.70 -22.36
C LYS A 296 -10.15 30.54 -21.70
N ASN A 297 -8.97 30.80 -21.13
CA ASN A 297 -8.09 29.80 -20.52
C ASN A 297 -8.39 29.60 -19.02
N ILE A 298 -9.35 30.34 -18.45
CA ILE A 298 -9.76 30.16 -17.06
C ILE A 298 -10.52 28.84 -16.95
N LYS A 299 -10.04 27.97 -16.06
CA LYS A 299 -10.61 26.65 -15.79
C LYS A 299 -11.49 26.61 -14.53
N VAL A 300 -11.21 27.44 -13.53
CA VAL A 300 -11.96 27.46 -12.26
C VAL A 300 -12.46 28.89 -11.99
N PHE A 301 -13.77 29.04 -11.92
CA PHE A 301 -14.46 30.29 -11.61
C PHE A 301 -15.04 30.22 -10.20
N PHE A 302 -14.71 31.19 -9.34
CA PHE A 302 -15.26 31.31 -7.99
C PHE A 302 -16.22 32.49 -7.94
N ILE A 303 -17.50 32.23 -7.71
CA ILE A 303 -18.54 33.27 -7.71
C ILE A 303 -18.77 33.75 -6.29
N ASP A 304 -18.43 35.02 -6.04
CA ASP A 304 -18.49 35.63 -4.72
C ASP A 304 -19.59 36.69 -4.64
N ALA A 305 -20.65 36.38 -3.90
CA ALA A 305 -21.74 37.30 -3.60
C ALA A 305 -21.54 38.08 -2.28
N ARG A 306 -20.59 37.69 -1.41
CA ARG A 306 -20.33 38.34 -0.12
C ARG A 306 -19.47 39.59 -0.31
N GLY A 307 -18.49 39.52 -1.22
CA GLY A 307 -17.60 40.63 -1.55
C GLY A 307 -16.65 41.03 -0.41
N ASP A 308 -16.38 40.11 0.51
CA ASP A 308 -15.45 40.33 1.62
C ASP A 308 -14.03 40.61 1.11
N LYS A 309 -13.25 41.43 1.83
CA LYS A 309 -11.84 41.61 1.49
C LYS A 309 -11.09 40.30 1.73
N GLN A 310 -10.46 39.77 0.68
CA GLN A 310 -9.55 38.63 0.82
C GLN A 310 -8.24 39.11 1.42
N ASP A 311 -7.74 38.39 2.42
CA ASP A 311 -6.37 38.57 2.90
C ASP A 311 -5.36 38.09 1.84
N ASP A 312 -4.12 38.55 2.01
CA ASP A 312 -3.03 38.29 1.08
C ASP A 312 -2.78 36.78 0.87
N ALA A 313 -2.96 35.95 1.90
CA ALA A 313 -2.74 34.51 1.80
C ALA A 313 -3.82 33.83 0.96
N THR A 314 -5.09 34.20 1.13
CA THR A 314 -6.19 33.71 0.30
C THR A 314 -6.06 34.16 -1.15
N GLN A 315 -5.67 35.42 -1.36
CA GLN A 315 -5.44 35.94 -2.71
C GLN A 315 -4.29 35.18 -3.40
N LEU A 316 -3.19 34.94 -2.69
CA LEU A 316 -2.07 34.15 -3.20
C LEU A 316 -2.47 32.69 -3.45
N TYR A 317 -3.30 32.09 -2.58
CA TYR A 317 -3.83 30.75 -2.79
C TYR A 317 -4.63 30.66 -4.10
N PHE A 318 -5.51 31.63 -4.36
CA PHE A 318 -6.30 31.68 -5.59
C PHE A 318 -5.40 31.88 -6.81
N GLU A 319 -4.38 32.74 -6.73
CA GLU A 319 -3.40 32.94 -7.80
C GLU A 319 -2.61 31.64 -8.10
N ASN A 320 -2.09 30.97 -7.06
CA ASN A 320 -1.31 29.73 -7.19
C ASN A 320 -2.13 28.57 -7.77
N HIS A 321 -3.41 28.49 -7.39
CA HIS A 321 -4.33 27.45 -7.88
C HIS A 321 -5.18 27.92 -9.07
N ARG A 322 -4.81 29.03 -9.72
CA ARG A 322 -5.47 29.57 -10.93
C ARG A 322 -7.00 29.68 -10.82
N ILE A 323 -7.48 30.04 -9.63
CA ILE A 323 -8.89 30.25 -9.33
C ILE A 323 -9.21 31.70 -9.64
N TYR A 324 -10.10 31.94 -10.61
CA TYR A 324 -10.53 33.29 -10.95
C TYR A 324 -11.77 33.67 -10.14
N ARG A 325 -11.62 34.63 -9.23
CA ARG A 325 -12.71 35.15 -8.40
C ARG A 325 -13.50 36.22 -9.15
N ILE A 326 -14.81 36.03 -9.25
CA ILE A 326 -15.77 37.03 -9.74
C ILE A 326 -16.53 37.57 -8.52
N SER A 327 -16.26 38.82 -8.16
CA SER A 327 -17.02 39.51 -7.11
C SER A 327 -18.27 40.13 -7.71
N LEU A 328 -19.45 39.66 -7.31
CA LEU A 328 -20.74 40.18 -7.80
C LEU A 328 -21.06 41.57 -7.25
N LYS A 329 -20.35 42.03 -6.22
CA LYS A 329 -20.45 43.40 -5.69
C LYS A 329 -19.58 44.40 -6.45
N GLU A 330 -18.71 43.94 -7.35
CA GLU A 330 -17.90 44.85 -8.16
C GLU A 330 -18.79 45.66 -9.11
N LYS A 331 -18.62 46.99 -9.10
CA LYS A 331 -19.46 47.92 -9.87
C LYS A 331 -19.64 47.53 -11.35
N ARG A 332 -18.55 47.11 -12.00
CA ARG A 332 -18.57 46.69 -13.41
C ARG A 332 -19.39 45.41 -13.64
N VAL A 333 -19.39 44.50 -12.67
CA VAL A 333 -20.18 43.25 -12.72
C VAL A 333 -21.65 43.55 -12.47
N VAL A 334 -21.97 44.40 -11.48
CA VAL A 334 -23.34 44.87 -11.20
C VAL A 334 -23.97 45.53 -12.43
N GLU A 335 -23.23 46.42 -13.09
CA GLU A 335 -23.65 47.05 -14.35
C GLU A 335 -23.87 46.03 -15.48
N LEU A 336 -23.01 45.01 -15.59
CA LEU A 336 -23.11 43.98 -16.63
C LEU A 336 -24.34 43.07 -16.46
N ILE A 337 -24.62 42.64 -15.24
CA ILE A 337 -25.75 41.74 -14.94
C ILE A 337 -27.08 42.48 -14.77
N GLY A 338 -27.06 43.81 -14.82
CA GLY A 338 -28.26 44.65 -14.66
C GLY A 338 -28.88 44.58 -13.27
N ALA A 339 -28.06 44.36 -12.23
CA ALA A 339 -28.52 44.36 -10.83
C ALA A 339 -28.59 45.79 -10.27
N GLU A 340 -29.49 46.04 -9.32
CA GLU A 340 -29.49 47.27 -8.53
C GLU A 340 -28.23 47.34 -7.65
N ILE A 341 -27.72 48.56 -7.38
CA ILE A 341 -26.53 48.75 -6.55
C ILE A 341 -26.80 48.14 -5.17
N PRO A 342 -25.97 47.20 -4.68
CA PRO A 342 -26.25 46.46 -3.46
C PRO A 342 -26.28 47.39 -2.24
N ASP A 343 -27.38 47.35 -1.47
CA ASP A 343 -27.42 47.88 -0.11
C ASP A 343 -26.66 46.90 0.79
N GLU A 344 -25.57 47.35 1.42
CA GLU A 344 -24.73 46.50 2.28
C GLU A 344 -25.47 45.95 3.49
N ASN A 345 -26.62 46.53 3.87
CA ASN A 345 -27.43 46.09 5.00
C ASN A 345 -28.60 45.18 4.60
N ASP A 346 -28.80 44.88 3.31
CA ASP A 346 -29.87 43.99 2.86
C ASP A 346 -29.47 42.51 3.06
N PRO A 347 -30.12 41.76 3.97
CA PRO A 347 -29.81 40.36 4.21
C PRO A 347 -30.07 39.45 3.00
N GLU A 348 -30.89 39.90 2.03
CA GLU A 348 -31.16 39.17 0.79
C GLU A 348 -30.24 39.57 -0.37
N CYS A 349 -29.30 40.48 -0.15
CA CYS A 349 -28.40 41.01 -1.18
C CYS A 349 -27.69 39.88 -1.95
N GLY A 350 -27.22 38.83 -1.26
CA GLY A 350 -26.53 37.70 -1.89
C GLY A 350 -27.42 36.92 -2.86
N ASN A 351 -28.66 36.63 -2.46
CA ASN A 351 -29.65 35.98 -3.31
C ASN A 351 -29.97 36.84 -4.54
N LYS A 352 -30.25 38.14 -4.36
CA LYS A 352 -30.56 39.06 -5.47
C LYS A 352 -29.43 39.12 -6.50
N LEU A 353 -28.18 39.19 -6.03
CA LEU A 353 -27.00 39.18 -6.89
C LEU A 353 -26.81 37.85 -7.63
N PHE A 354 -26.96 36.71 -6.94
CA PHE A 354 -26.90 35.40 -7.60
C PHE A 354 -28.01 35.25 -8.65
N LYS A 355 -29.24 35.67 -8.33
CA LYS A 355 -30.38 35.61 -9.25
C LYS A 355 -30.10 36.43 -10.51
N ALA A 356 -29.65 37.68 -10.36
CA ALA A 356 -29.29 38.53 -11.49
C ALA A 356 -28.15 37.93 -12.33
N PHE A 357 -27.12 37.38 -11.68
CA PHE A 357 -25.99 36.74 -12.35
C PHE A 357 -26.39 35.51 -13.18
N PHE A 358 -27.12 34.56 -12.59
CA PHE A 358 -27.55 33.36 -13.31
C PHE A 358 -28.60 33.66 -14.39
N ASN A 359 -29.48 34.65 -14.19
CA ASN A 359 -30.38 35.13 -15.24
C ASN A 359 -29.63 35.73 -16.43
N TYR A 360 -28.58 36.53 -16.17
CA TYR A 360 -27.72 37.07 -17.21
C TYR A 360 -27.03 35.96 -18.03
N LEU A 361 -26.54 34.91 -17.37
CA LEU A 361 -25.96 33.75 -18.05
C LEU A 361 -27.00 33.02 -18.91
N ASN A 362 -28.26 32.97 -18.46
CA ASN A 362 -29.35 32.29 -19.16
C ASN A 362 -29.95 33.08 -20.35
N ALA A 363 -29.81 34.41 -20.37
CA ALA A 363 -30.45 35.31 -21.36
C ALA A 363 -29.98 35.17 -22.84
N GLY A 364 -29.36 34.04 -23.22
CA GLY A 364 -28.97 33.70 -24.59
C GLY A 364 -29.82 32.59 -25.25
N GLU A 365 -30.66 31.86 -24.52
CA GLU A 365 -31.44 30.74 -25.09
C GLU A 365 -32.66 31.20 -25.93
N ALA A 366 -33.11 32.45 -25.79
CA ALA A 366 -34.32 32.95 -26.43
C ALA A 366 -34.21 33.16 -27.97
N ASN A 367 -33.03 33.03 -28.58
CA ASN A 367 -32.84 33.23 -30.03
C ASN A 367 -32.50 31.96 -30.83
N ASN A 368 -32.33 30.80 -30.19
CA ASN A 368 -32.00 29.55 -30.90
C ASN A 368 -33.10 28.47 -30.82
N HIS A 369 -34.27 28.77 -30.23
CA HIS A 369 -35.38 27.81 -30.12
C HIS A 369 -36.34 27.77 -31.34
N PHE A 370 -36.07 28.54 -32.40
CA PHE A 370 -36.76 28.39 -33.68
C PHE A 370 -35.85 27.66 -34.66
N LEU A 371 -36.17 26.38 -34.90
CA LEU A 371 -35.56 25.41 -35.83
C LEU A 371 -34.68 24.36 -35.15
N GLN A 372 -35.34 23.37 -34.53
CA GLN A 372 -35.28 21.96 -34.95
C GLN A 372 -35.69 21.07 -33.78
N GLU A 373 -36.99 20.82 -33.66
CA GLU A 373 -37.52 19.53 -33.24
C GLU A 373 -38.95 19.42 -33.79
N ALA A 374 -39.05 19.00 -35.06
CA ALA A 374 -40.20 18.32 -35.66
C ALA A 374 -39.93 18.13 -37.16
N ASN A 375 -39.29 17.04 -37.52
CA ASN A 375 -39.95 16.06 -38.38
C ASN A 375 -39.05 14.83 -38.58
N VAL A 376 -39.66 13.72 -38.17
CA VAL A 376 -39.33 12.34 -38.48
C VAL A 376 -39.58 12.10 -39.98
N ASP A 377 -38.77 11.19 -40.49
CA ASP A 377 -38.96 10.33 -41.67
C ASP A 377 -38.73 10.84 -43.10
N GLU A 378 -37.91 9.99 -43.73
CA GLU A 378 -37.90 9.55 -45.11
C GLU A 378 -37.49 10.51 -46.24
N THR A 379 -36.61 9.92 -47.08
CA THR A 379 -36.55 10.00 -48.54
C THR A 379 -35.58 10.97 -49.25
N ILE A 380 -34.80 10.33 -50.15
CA ILE A 380 -34.30 10.79 -51.47
C ILE A 380 -32.92 11.49 -51.45
N LYS A 381 -31.83 10.82 -51.87
CA LYS A 381 -31.37 10.52 -53.26
C LYS A 381 -31.08 11.77 -54.13
N GLY A 382 -29.89 11.78 -54.75
CA GLY A 382 -29.54 12.55 -55.96
C GLY A 382 -28.69 13.78 -55.66
N GLN A 383 -27.39 13.76 -56.00
CA GLN A 383 -26.81 14.23 -57.29
C GLN A 383 -26.98 15.74 -57.47
N ASP A 384 -26.02 16.54 -57.93
CA ASP A 384 -24.70 16.35 -58.55
C ASP A 384 -24.07 17.76 -58.69
N ASN A 385 -22.73 17.81 -58.81
CA ASN A 385 -21.90 18.76 -59.58
C ASN A 385 -22.15 20.29 -59.43
N VAL A 386 -21.12 21.10 -59.18
CA VAL A 386 -20.11 21.60 -60.14
C VAL A 386 -19.10 22.37 -59.26
N GLN A 387 -17.78 22.15 -59.26
CA GLN A 387 -16.87 22.56 -60.33
C GLN A 387 -15.45 21.99 -60.05
N GLN A 388 -14.96 21.12 -60.93
CA GLN A 388 -13.53 20.91 -61.18
C GLN A 388 -13.08 21.81 -62.34
N ARG A 389 -11.85 22.32 -62.25
CA ARG A 389 -10.87 22.74 -63.30
C ARG A 389 -9.97 23.82 -62.66
N HIS A 390 -8.66 23.70 -62.51
CA HIS A 390 -7.61 23.20 -63.40
C HIS A 390 -6.41 22.66 -62.59
N ILE A 391 -5.67 21.74 -63.22
CA ILE A 391 -4.43 21.09 -62.77
C ILE A 391 -3.23 21.70 -63.53
N ALA A 392 -2.04 21.63 -62.90
CA ALA A 392 -0.66 21.67 -63.42
C ALA A 392 0.11 23.00 -63.42
N GLU A 393 1.42 22.85 -63.19
CA GLU A 393 2.50 23.83 -62.95
C GLU A 393 2.57 24.26 -61.46
N SER A 394 3.56 23.92 -60.63
CA SER A 394 5.00 23.70 -60.86
C SER A 394 5.62 22.90 -59.70
N GLU A 395 6.28 21.79 -60.00
CA GLU A 395 7.40 21.28 -59.19
C GLU A 395 8.62 22.15 -59.52
N GLU A 396 9.15 22.86 -58.51
CA GLU A 396 10.56 23.23 -58.33
C GLU A 396 10.63 24.43 -57.37
N GLU A 397 10.55 24.16 -56.06
CA GLU A 397 11.33 24.92 -55.08
C GLU A 397 11.58 24.01 -53.87
N LYS A 398 12.84 23.57 -53.78
CA LYS A 398 13.37 22.70 -52.74
C LYS A 398 13.52 23.49 -51.44
N GLY A 399 13.18 22.82 -50.35
CA GLY A 399 14.10 22.70 -49.23
C GLY A 399 14.11 23.85 -48.24
N GLU A 400 13.01 24.05 -47.51
CA GLU A 400 13.06 24.60 -46.13
C GLU A 400 11.77 24.39 -45.31
N GLU A 401 10.80 23.60 -45.80
CA GLU A 401 9.47 23.46 -45.17
C GLU A 401 9.21 22.13 -44.43
N ASP A 402 10.22 21.29 -44.20
CA ASP A 402 10.02 19.94 -43.64
C ASP A 402 10.18 19.81 -42.11
N LYS A 403 10.54 20.89 -41.40
CA LYS A 403 10.63 20.85 -39.91
C LYS A 403 9.32 21.16 -39.18
N GLY A 404 8.38 21.85 -39.83
CA GLY A 404 7.11 22.26 -39.21
C GLY A 404 5.94 21.27 -39.39
N LYS A 405 6.08 20.27 -40.27
CA LYS A 405 4.99 19.32 -40.61
C LYS A 405 5.00 18.02 -39.79
N GLU A 406 6.10 17.67 -39.12
CA GLU A 406 6.16 16.47 -38.26
C GLU A 406 5.37 16.62 -36.94
N GLN A 407 5.24 17.85 -36.40
CA GLN A 407 4.63 18.08 -35.08
C GLN A 407 3.10 17.90 -35.04
N ASN A 408 2.37 18.18 -36.12
CA ASN A 408 0.90 18.07 -36.15
C ASN A 408 0.38 16.65 -36.48
N ILE A 409 1.24 15.72 -36.90
CA ILE A 409 0.83 14.38 -37.39
C ILE A 409 1.00 13.30 -36.31
N LEU A 410 1.80 13.58 -35.27
CA LEU A 410 2.11 12.64 -34.18
C LEU A 410 0.97 12.47 -33.15
N GLN A 411 -0.03 13.36 -33.15
CA GLN A 411 -1.17 13.33 -32.23
C GLN A 411 -2.25 12.28 -32.54
N ASP A 412 -2.18 11.57 -33.69
CA ASP A 412 -3.33 10.80 -34.17
C ASP A 412 -3.00 9.40 -34.74
N THR A 413 -2.01 8.72 -34.15
CA THR A 413 -1.62 7.35 -34.55
C THR A 413 -2.76 6.33 -34.45
N PHE A 414 -3.65 6.52 -33.48
CA PHE A 414 -4.83 5.69 -33.26
C PHE A 414 -5.82 5.81 -34.42
N SER A 415 -5.99 7.01 -34.99
CA SER A 415 -6.84 7.21 -36.17
C SER A 415 -6.22 6.66 -37.44
N LEU A 416 -4.89 6.59 -37.54
CA LEU A 416 -4.21 6.01 -38.71
C LEU A 416 -4.42 4.50 -38.80
N TRP A 417 -4.32 3.76 -37.69
CA TRP A 417 -4.62 2.32 -37.67
C TRP A 417 -6.08 2.05 -38.04
N ALA A 418 -7.03 2.83 -37.49
CA ALA A 418 -8.46 2.71 -37.81
C ALA A 418 -8.81 3.02 -39.28
N LYS A 419 -7.99 3.84 -39.95
CA LYS A 419 -8.13 4.19 -41.38
C LYS A 419 -7.43 3.18 -42.30
N ALA A 420 -6.43 2.46 -41.80
CA ALA A 420 -5.61 1.56 -42.61
C ALA A 420 -6.33 0.26 -42.98
N TYR A 421 -7.26 -0.22 -42.16
CA TYR A 421 -7.97 -1.47 -42.45
C TYR A 421 -9.39 -1.53 -41.87
N LYS A 422 -10.25 -2.38 -42.45
CA LYS A 422 -11.61 -2.71 -41.97
C LYS A 422 -11.91 -4.20 -42.07
N PHE A 423 -12.83 -4.70 -41.25
CA PHE A 423 -13.31 -6.08 -41.31
C PHE A 423 -14.46 -6.20 -42.31
N THR A 424 -14.40 -7.17 -43.23
CA THR A 424 -15.34 -7.28 -44.37
C THR A 424 -16.50 -8.25 -44.17
N SER A 425 -16.58 -9.02 -43.08
CA SER A 425 -17.67 -9.98 -42.86
C SER A 425 -18.13 -10.12 -41.40
N ASN A 426 -19.40 -10.51 -41.20
CA ASN A 426 -20.02 -10.82 -39.89
C ASN A 426 -19.35 -11.98 -39.12
N HIS A 427 -18.33 -12.64 -39.71
CA HIS A 427 -17.55 -13.71 -39.08
C HIS A 427 -16.07 -13.34 -38.84
N GLY A 428 -15.63 -12.12 -39.17
CA GLY A 428 -14.35 -11.56 -38.72
C GLY A 428 -13.07 -12.21 -39.26
N LEU A 429 -13.11 -12.84 -40.44
CA LEU A 429 -11.96 -13.61 -41.01
C LEU A 429 -11.26 -12.95 -42.21
N GLU A 430 -11.76 -11.82 -42.71
CA GLU A 430 -11.16 -11.09 -43.84
C GLU A 430 -10.98 -9.60 -43.49
N VAL A 431 -9.84 -9.05 -43.93
CA VAL A 431 -9.43 -7.66 -43.71
C VAL A 431 -9.29 -6.99 -45.07
N ASP A 432 -9.94 -5.85 -45.24
CA ASP A 432 -9.77 -4.94 -46.37
C ASP A 432 -8.81 -3.82 -45.96
N ILE A 433 -7.71 -3.65 -46.71
CA ILE A 433 -6.63 -2.72 -46.40
C ILE A 433 -6.68 -1.56 -47.39
N ASP A 434 -6.74 -0.33 -46.87
CA ASP A 434 -6.55 0.87 -47.68
C ASP A 434 -5.04 1.09 -47.86
N GLU A 435 -4.53 0.74 -49.05
CA GLU A 435 -3.09 0.81 -49.35
C GLU A 435 -2.50 2.21 -49.09
N GLY A 436 -3.22 3.29 -49.44
CA GLY A 436 -2.74 4.65 -49.27
C GLY A 436 -2.62 5.05 -47.79
N ALA A 437 -3.57 4.64 -46.95
CA ALA A 437 -3.52 4.85 -45.51
C ALA A 437 -2.49 3.95 -44.83
N ALA A 438 -2.34 2.70 -45.28
CA ALA A 438 -1.35 1.74 -44.76
C ALA A 438 0.09 2.22 -45.01
N HIS A 439 0.43 2.67 -46.22
CA HIS A 439 1.77 3.20 -46.50
C HIS A 439 2.07 4.48 -45.70
N ARG A 440 1.07 5.35 -45.47
CA ARG A 440 1.21 6.50 -44.57
C ARG A 440 1.49 6.05 -43.13
N LEU A 441 0.70 5.10 -42.61
CA LEU A 441 0.89 4.52 -41.29
C LEU A 441 2.33 3.97 -41.15
N ILE A 442 2.80 3.18 -42.12
CA ILE A 442 4.15 2.60 -42.14
C ILE A 442 5.24 3.66 -42.13
N ARG A 443 5.12 4.69 -42.97
CA ARG A 443 6.10 5.77 -43.04
C ARG A 443 6.23 6.51 -41.71
N TYR A 444 5.11 6.87 -41.07
CA TYR A 444 5.12 7.70 -39.86
C TYR A 444 5.39 6.93 -38.57
N ASN A 445 5.00 5.66 -38.48
CA ASN A 445 5.18 4.85 -37.27
C ASN A 445 6.46 4.03 -37.21
N SER A 446 7.26 4.00 -38.28
CA SER A 446 8.53 3.28 -38.31
C SER A 446 9.47 3.64 -37.15
N TYR A 447 9.31 4.84 -36.55
CA TYR A 447 10.10 5.33 -35.41
C TYR A 447 9.38 5.24 -34.04
N LEU A 448 8.07 4.96 -34.00
CA LEU A 448 7.26 4.94 -32.77
C LEU A 448 7.01 3.51 -32.29
N ARG A 449 7.99 2.98 -31.55
CA ARG A 449 7.94 1.61 -30.99
C ARG A 449 7.10 1.50 -29.72
N LEU A 450 7.07 2.55 -28.90
CA LEU A 450 6.30 2.61 -27.66
C LEU A 450 4.92 3.21 -27.94
N ALA A 451 3.91 2.34 -28.09
CA ALA A 451 2.52 2.75 -28.28
C ALA A 451 1.77 2.79 -26.95
N ARG A 452 0.87 3.76 -26.77
CA ARG A 452 -0.04 3.79 -25.61
C ARG A 452 -1.12 2.70 -25.82
N GLY A 453 -2.00 2.82 -26.80
CA GLY A 453 -2.99 1.77 -27.10
C GLY A 453 -2.57 0.79 -28.21
N THR A 454 -2.92 -0.49 -28.06
CA THR A 454 -2.57 -1.58 -29.01
C THR A 454 -3.78 -2.36 -29.55
N HIS A 455 -5.00 -1.83 -29.36
CA HIS A 455 -6.25 -2.52 -29.72
C HIS A 455 -6.31 -2.91 -31.20
N TYR A 456 -6.05 -1.96 -32.11
CA TYR A 456 -6.07 -2.23 -33.55
C TYR A 456 -4.98 -3.19 -33.98
N GLN A 457 -3.78 -3.05 -33.41
CA GLN A 457 -2.66 -3.95 -33.68
C GLN A 457 -3.01 -5.40 -33.30
N SER A 458 -3.58 -5.59 -32.10
CA SER A 458 -4.03 -6.91 -31.64
C SER A 458 -5.09 -7.49 -32.57
N SER A 459 -6.14 -6.73 -32.87
CA SER A 459 -7.21 -7.20 -33.74
C SER A 459 -6.76 -7.49 -35.18
N PHE A 460 -5.76 -6.75 -35.68
CA PHE A 460 -5.13 -7.03 -36.96
C PHE A 460 -4.34 -8.35 -36.92
N ILE A 461 -3.50 -8.56 -35.91
CA ILE A 461 -2.72 -9.79 -35.73
C ILE A 461 -3.62 -11.03 -35.54
N ASP A 462 -4.74 -10.91 -34.82
CA ASP A 462 -5.69 -12.00 -34.60
C ASP A 462 -6.32 -12.55 -35.88
N VAL A 463 -6.44 -11.71 -36.92
CA VAL A 463 -6.95 -12.13 -38.23
C VAL A 463 -5.83 -12.57 -39.15
N ILE A 464 -4.72 -11.82 -39.19
CA ILE A 464 -3.59 -12.12 -40.06
C ILE A 464 -2.90 -13.44 -39.69
N SER A 465 -2.80 -13.77 -38.40
CA SER A 465 -2.22 -15.02 -37.91
C SER A 465 -2.89 -16.28 -38.48
N LYS A 466 -4.20 -16.20 -38.76
CA LYS A 466 -5.04 -17.30 -39.29
C LYS A 466 -4.89 -17.51 -40.80
N LYS A 467 -4.34 -16.55 -41.55
CA LYS A 467 -4.10 -16.69 -42.99
C LYS A 467 -2.95 -17.66 -43.28
N GLN A 468 -3.05 -18.43 -44.36
CA GLN A 468 -1.98 -19.35 -44.77
C GLN A 468 -0.81 -18.61 -45.42
N GLU A 469 -1.10 -17.66 -46.32
CA GLU A 469 -0.11 -16.82 -47.01
C GLU A 469 -0.38 -15.33 -46.73
N LEU A 470 0.68 -14.52 -46.73
CA LEU A 470 0.65 -13.08 -46.48
C LEU A 470 1.13 -12.32 -47.72
N SER A 471 0.46 -11.22 -48.06
CA SER A 471 1.01 -10.23 -48.98
C SER A 471 2.14 -9.41 -48.34
N GLU A 472 2.95 -8.73 -49.15
CA GLU A 472 4.05 -7.89 -48.69
C GLU A 472 3.57 -6.78 -47.75
N LEU A 473 2.49 -6.06 -48.11
CA LEU A 473 1.92 -5.00 -47.28
C LEU A 473 1.33 -5.52 -45.96
N GLU A 474 0.68 -6.69 -45.97
CA GLU A 474 0.19 -7.34 -44.75
C GLU A 474 1.34 -7.74 -43.83
N ALA A 475 2.44 -8.27 -44.40
CA ALA A 475 3.62 -8.63 -43.64
C ALA A 475 4.31 -7.39 -43.04
N GLU A 476 4.39 -6.27 -43.76
CA GLU A 476 4.94 -5.00 -43.25
C GLU A 476 4.12 -4.42 -42.10
N MET A 477 2.79 -4.40 -42.24
CA MET A 477 1.88 -3.97 -41.18
C MET A 477 1.93 -4.90 -39.98
N ALA A 478 2.00 -6.22 -40.19
CA ALA A 478 2.08 -7.20 -39.10
C ALA A 478 3.40 -7.08 -38.34
N LEU A 479 4.53 -6.87 -39.03
CA LEU A 479 5.83 -6.63 -38.40
C LEU A 479 5.79 -5.40 -37.49
N MET A 480 5.21 -4.29 -37.96
CA MET A 480 5.05 -3.08 -37.15
C MET A 480 4.10 -3.30 -35.96
N ALA A 481 2.97 -3.97 -36.16
CA ALA A 481 2.01 -4.27 -35.10
C ALA A 481 2.68 -5.07 -33.98
N LEU A 482 3.45 -6.10 -34.32
CA LEU A 482 4.19 -6.91 -33.35
C LEU A 482 5.21 -6.09 -32.57
N GLU A 483 5.94 -5.19 -33.23
CA GLU A 483 6.89 -4.28 -32.55
C GLU A 483 6.21 -3.30 -31.59
N GLN A 484 5.00 -2.81 -31.92
CA GLN A 484 4.25 -1.85 -31.11
C GLN A 484 3.46 -2.51 -29.97
N MET A 485 2.96 -3.72 -30.19
CA MET A 485 2.21 -4.46 -29.18
C MET A 485 3.07 -4.77 -27.96
N GLN A 486 4.35 -5.07 -28.18
CA GLN A 486 5.28 -5.49 -27.13
C GLN A 486 4.70 -6.58 -26.23
N GLY A 487 3.83 -7.41 -26.81
CA GLY A 487 3.06 -8.44 -26.14
C GLY A 487 3.83 -9.73 -25.99
N ASP A 488 3.15 -10.74 -25.45
CA ASP A 488 3.71 -12.06 -25.33
C ASP A 488 3.80 -12.75 -26.70
N TYR A 489 5.01 -13.11 -27.11
CA TYR A 489 5.22 -13.82 -28.35
C TYR A 489 5.20 -15.33 -28.08
N GLU A 490 4.03 -15.90 -27.81
CA GLU A 490 3.90 -17.35 -27.70
C GLU A 490 4.13 -18.05 -29.06
N ASN A 491 4.00 -19.38 -29.09
CA ASN A 491 4.22 -20.20 -30.29
C ASN A 491 3.45 -19.71 -31.54
N GLU A 492 2.29 -19.08 -31.36
CA GLU A 492 1.48 -18.54 -32.47
C GLU A 492 2.08 -17.25 -33.06
N ALA A 493 2.73 -16.43 -32.22
CA ALA A 493 3.43 -15.23 -32.65
C ALA A 493 4.76 -15.56 -33.36
N LEU A 494 5.47 -16.62 -32.95
CA LEU A 494 6.65 -17.09 -33.68
C LEU A 494 6.29 -17.59 -35.08
N ARG A 495 5.15 -18.29 -35.22
CA ARG A 495 4.65 -18.73 -36.54
C ARG A 495 4.34 -17.57 -37.48
N ILE A 496 3.74 -16.47 -36.99
CA ILE A 496 3.51 -15.28 -37.83
C ILE A 496 4.83 -14.55 -38.12
N ILE A 497 5.78 -14.51 -37.20
CA ILE A 497 7.13 -13.97 -37.46
C ILE A 497 7.82 -14.76 -38.57
N ASP A 498 7.76 -16.09 -38.55
CA ASP A 498 8.34 -16.94 -39.60
C ASP A 498 7.63 -16.73 -40.96
N LYS A 499 6.30 -16.52 -40.96
CA LYS A 499 5.56 -16.14 -42.19
C LYS A 499 6.03 -14.78 -42.73
N ILE A 500 6.19 -13.78 -41.86
CA ILE A 500 6.69 -12.45 -42.23
C ILE A 500 8.10 -12.55 -42.80
N GLU A 501 8.98 -13.33 -42.17
CA GLU A 501 10.38 -13.53 -42.59
C GLU A 501 10.47 -14.16 -43.99
N ASN A 502 9.58 -15.08 -44.32
CA ASN A 502 9.52 -15.70 -45.65
C ASN A 502 9.10 -14.71 -46.74
N VAL A 503 8.26 -13.73 -46.41
CA VAL A 503 7.75 -12.73 -47.38
C VAL A 503 8.70 -11.54 -47.50
N LEU A 504 9.20 -10.99 -46.39
CA LEU A 504 10.02 -9.77 -46.37
C LEU A 504 11.52 -10.09 -46.38
N GLN A 505 12.13 -10.21 -47.56
CA GLN A 505 13.53 -10.64 -47.73
C GLN A 505 14.58 -9.51 -47.68
N GLY A 506 14.19 -8.24 -47.53
CA GLY A 506 15.13 -7.12 -47.46
C GLY A 506 15.94 -7.08 -46.16
N ASP A 507 17.23 -6.70 -46.24
CA ASP A 507 18.16 -6.68 -45.09
C ASP A 507 17.60 -5.93 -43.87
N THR A 508 16.93 -4.78 -44.09
CA THR A 508 16.31 -3.98 -43.03
C THR A 508 15.16 -4.71 -42.33
N TYR A 509 14.34 -5.46 -43.07
CA TYR A 509 13.23 -6.24 -42.51
C TYR A 509 13.74 -7.46 -41.75
N GLN A 510 14.76 -8.12 -42.28
CA GLN A 510 15.41 -9.26 -41.64
C GLN A 510 16.02 -8.87 -40.28
N GLU A 511 16.66 -7.70 -40.17
CA GLU A 511 17.16 -7.22 -38.87
C GLU A 511 16.02 -6.92 -37.86
N ARG A 512 14.88 -6.37 -38.31
CA ARG A 512 13.70 -6.15 -37.46
C ARG A 512 13.08 -7.47 -36.98
N VAL A 513 13.01 -8.47 -37.85
CA VAL A 513 12.54 -9.83 -37.51
C VAL A 513 13.48 -10.48 -36.49
N LYS A 514 14.80 -10.46 -36.73
CA LYS A 514 15.80 -10.97 -35.77
C LYS A 514 15.70 -10.28 -34.43
N ARG A 515 15.42 -8.98 -34.40
CA ARG A 515 15.18 -8.24 -33.16
C ARG A 515 13.99 -8.80 -32.36
N LEU A 516 12.85 -9.07 -32.99
CA LEU A 516 11.69 -9.67 -32.32
C LEU A 516 12.02 -11.08 -31.77
N LYS A 517 12.70 -11.91 -32.57
CA LYS A 517 13.17 -13.24 -32.13
C LYS A 517 14.13 -13.13 -30.95
N ASN A 518 15.12 -12.24 -31.02
CA ASN A 518 16.06 -12.00 -29.93
C ASN A 518 15.35 -11.49 -28.67
N ARG A 519 14.39 -10.57 -28.78
CA ARG A 519 13.61 -10.07 -27.64
C ARG A 519 12.82 -11.20 -26.97
N HIS A 520 12.17 -12.06 -27.75
CA HIS A 520 11.47 -13.25 -27.23
C HIS A 520 12.41 -14.14 -26.42
N PHE A 521 13.58 -14.50 -26.98
CA PHE A 521 14.55 -15.33 -26.26
C PHE A 521 15.15 -14.62 -25.04
N THR A 522 15.35 -13.30 -25.07
CA THR A 522 15.81 -12.54 -23.91
C THR A 522 14.84 -12.65 -22.73
N LEU A 523 13.53 -12.78 -22.99
CA LEU A 523 12.52 -12.96 -21.94
C LEU A 523 12.40 -14.42 -21.50
N VAL A 524 12.16 -15.34 -22.45
CA VAL A 524 11.81 -16.75 -22.18
C VAL A 524 13.03 -17.60 -21.83
N ASN A 525 14.15 -17.40 -22.53
CA ASN A 525 15.35 -18.22 -22.35
C ASN A 525 16.64 -17.40 -22.56
N PRO A 526 17.02 -16.55 -21.59
CA PRO A 526 18.17 -15.65 -21.72
C PRO A 526 19.52 -16.37 -21.87
N LEU A 527 19.58 -17.68 -21.65
CA LEU A 527 20.79 -18.48 -21.84
C LEU A 527 21.08 -18.81 -23.31
N THR A 528 20.12 -18.56 -24.20
CA THR A 528 20.26 -18.77 -25.64
C THR A 528 21.24 -17.74 -26.23
N LEU A 529 22.04 -18.16 -27.22
CA LEU A 529 22.91 -17.23 -27.95
C LEU A 529 22.09 -16.19 -28.71
N SER A 530 22.60 -14.95 -28.79
CA SER A 530 21.98 -13.89 -29.58
C SER A 530 22.31 -14.09 -31.06
N GLU A 531 21.33 -13.92 -31.93
CA GLU A 531 21.54 -14.00 -33.38
C GLU A 531 21.88 -12.62 -33.95
N GLY A 532 22.91 -12.55 -34.80
CA GLY A 532 23.33 -11.33 -35.49
C GLY A 532 24.49 -10.59 -34.80
N LYS A 533 24.94 -9.51 -35.45
CA LYS A 533 26.05 -8.64 -34.99
C LYS A 533 25.66 -7.15 -34.94
N SER A 534 24.38 -6.83 -35.11
CA SER A 534 23.87 -5.46 -35.02
C SER A 534 23.90 -4.95 -33.57
N ASP A 535 23.85 -3.63 -33.39
CA ASP A 535 23.84 -3.01 -32.06
C ASP A 535 22.69 -3.51 -31.18
N MET A 536 21.53 -3.82 -31.78
CA MET A 536 20.43 -4.44 -31.07
C MET A 536 20.77 -5.86 -30.61
N ALA A 537 21.40 -6.69 -31.45
CA ALA A 537 21.79 -8.05 -31.08
C ALA A 537 22.83 -8.07 -29.95
N VAL A 538 23.76 -7.09 -29.95
CA VAL A 538 24.73 -6.89 -28.86
C VAL A 538 24.02 -6.39 -27.60
N TYR A 539 23.11 -5.42 -27.71
CA TYR A 539 22.29 -4.95 -26.59
C TYR A 539 21.51 -6.09 -25.92
N GLU A 540 20.83 -6.93 -26.70
CA GLU A 540 20.12 -8.11 -26.19
C GLU A 540 21.07 -9.09 -25.49
N CYS A 541 22.27 -9.29 -26.03
CA CYS A 541 23.30 -10.12 -25.39
C CYS A 541 23.71 -9.54 -24.02
N CYS A 542 23.95 -8.23 -23.93
CA CYS A 542 24.27 -7.55 -22.68
C CYS A 542 23.13 -7.68 -21.66
N VAL A 543 21.87 -7.47 -22.07
CA VAL A 543 20.70 -7.65 -21.20
C VAL A 543 20.60 -9.09 -20.69
N ARG A 544 20.82 -10.09 -21.54
CA ARG A 544 20.83 -11.51 -21.14
C ARG A 544 21.93 -11.82 -20.11
N LEU A 545 23.12 -11.23 -20.27
CA LEU A 545 24.20 -11.35 -19.28
C LEU A 545 23.82 -10.69 -17.94
N ALA A 546 23.13 -9.55 -17.98
CA ALA A 546 22.60 -8.90 -16.78
C ALA A 546 21.55 -9.78 -16.09
N PHE A 547 20.56 -10.27 -16.85
CA PHE A 547 19.49 -11.16 -16.37
C PHE A 547 20.00 -12.46 -15.75
N THR A 548 21.15 -12.94 -16.22
CA THR A 548 21.78 -14.19 -15.74
C THR A 548 22.88 -13.97 -14.70
N PHE A 549 23.03 -12.72 -14.23
CA PHE A 549 24.01 -12.27 -13.23
C PHE A 549 25.49 -12.53 -13.63
N GLU A 550 25.81 -12.48 -14.93
CA GLU A 550 27.17 -12.68 -15.45
C GLU A 550 27.91 -11.34 -15.64
N PHE A 551 28.07 -10.58 -14.55
CA PHE A 551 28.49 -9.16 -14.60
C PHE A 551 29.92 -8.93 -15.09
N SER A 552 30.83 -9.89 -14.89
CA SER A 552 32.18 -9.81 -15.47
C SER A 552 32.13 -9.88 -17.00
N LYS A 553 31.41 -10.85 -17.58
CA LYS A 553 31.24 -10.94 -19.03
C LYS A 553 30.46 -9.76 -19.59
N LEU A 554 29.47 -9.26 -18.85
CA LEU A 554 28.75 -8.04 -19.21
C LEU A 554 29.70 -6.85 -19.31
N ASN A 555 30.58 -6.66 -18.32
CA ASN A 555 31.57 -5.60 -18.33
C ASN A 555 32.53 -5.72 -19.53
N ASP A 556 33.03 -6.92 -19.82
CA ASP A 556 33.90 -7.16 -20.97
C ASP A 556 33.18 -6.81 -22.28
N MET A 557 31.96 -7.31 -22.47
CA MET A 557 31.15 -7.03 -23.66
C MET A 557 30.83 -5.54 -23.83
N LEU A 558 30.49 -4.84 -22.75
CA LEU A 558 30.20 -3.40 -22.79
C LEU A 558 31.46 -2.58 -23.14
N ASN A 559 32.64 -2.98 -22.67
CA ASN A 559 33.89 -2.31 -23.01
C ASN A 559 34.26 -2.49 -24.48
N ASP A 560 34.03 -3.69 -25.03
CA ASP A 560 34.30 -4.00 -26.44
C ASP A 560 33.27 -3.39 -27.41
N TRP A 561 32.03 -3.17 -26.95
CA TRP A 561 30.94 -2.67 -27.79
C TRP A 561 31.07 -1.17 -28.12
N HIS A 562 31.12 -0.83 -29.41
CA HIS A 562 31.16 0.55 -29.90
C HIS A 562 29.89 0.87 -30.71
N PRO A 563 28.78 1.23 -30.03
CA PRO A 563 27.49 1.39 -30.69
C PRO A 563 27.33 2.63 -31.56
N ALA A 564 26.36 2.59 -32.46
CA ALA A 564 25.77 3.76 -33.08
C ALA A 564 25.17 4.73 -32.03
N GLU A 565 25.02 6.01 -32.41
CA GLU A 565 24.72 7.13 -31.52
C GLU A 565 23.42 6.91 -30.70
N ASP A 566 22.41 6.29 -31.30
CA ASP A 566 21.12 5.96 -30.68
C ASP A 566 21.19 4.83 -29.64
N PHE A 567 22.24 4.01 -29.65
CA PHE A 567 22.45 2.93 -28.68
C PHE A 567 23.39 3.30 -27.52
N ILE A 568 24.08 4.44 -27.61
CA ILE A 568 25.09 4.84 -26.61
C ILE A 568 24.46 4.97 -25.22
N ILE A 569 23.26 5.55 -25.10
CA ILE A 569 22.64 5.68 -23.78
C ILE A 569 22.27 4.32 -23.18
N LYS A 570 21.89 3.33 -24.02
CA LYS A 570 21.61 1.97 -23.57
C LYS A 570 22.85 1.29 -23.02
N LYS A 571 23.99 1.45 -23.70
CA LYS A 571 25.31 1.01 -23.20
C LYS A 571 25.61 1.65 -21.85
N LEU A 572 25.43 2.95 -21.70
CA LEU A 572 25.77 3.68 -20.46
C LEU A 572 24.90 3.27 -19.27
N VAL A 573 23.61 3.00 -19.48
CA VAL A 573 22.74 2.49 -18.41
C VAL A 573 23.18 1.10 -17.96
N LEU A 574 23.49 0.18 -18.89
CA LEU A 574 24.00 -1.14 -18.50
C LEU A 574 25.39 -1.06 -17.86
N LEU A 575 26.26 -0.16 -18.34
CA LEU A 575 27.58 0.07 -17.76
C LEU A 575 27.46 0.59 -16.33
N SER A 576 26.41 1.33 -15.98
CA SER A 576 26.18 1.80 -14.62
C SER A 576 26.01 0.67 -13.59
N LEU A 577 25.64 -0.55 -14.01
CA LEU A 577 25.55 -1.73 -13.15
C LEU A 577 26.91 -2.26 -12.70
N VAL A 578 27.94 -2.03 -13.52
CA VAL A 578 29.26 -2.64 -13.37
C VAL A 578 30.38 -1.61 -13.15
N ASN A 579 30.29 -0.43 -13.75
CA ASN A 579 31.31 0.60 -13.65
C ASN A 579 30.72 2.01 -13.87
N ILE A 580 30.18 2.58 -12.78
CA ILE A 580 29.55 3.90 -12.81
C ILE A 580 30.55 5.04 -13.05
N ASP A 581 31.81 4.90 -12.60
CA ASP A 581 32.80 5.99 -12.71
C ASP A 581 33.15 6.28 -14.17
N VAL A 582 33.21 5.24 -15.00
CA VAL A 582 33.43 5.37 -16.45
C VAL A 582 32.27 6.11 -17.14
N VAL A 583 31.03 5.94 -16.66
CA VAL A 583 29.83 6.58 -17.26
C VAL A 583 29.97 8.11 -17.23
N ASN A 584 30.44 8.68 -16.13
CA ASN A 584 30.60 10.14 -15.99
C ASN A 584 31.67 10.71 -16.93
N GLY A 585 32.66 9.91 -17.33
CA GLY A 585 33.70 10.31 -18.29
C GLY A 585 33.25 10.28 -19.74
N ILE A 586 32.20 9.50 -20.07
CA ILE A 586 31.69 9.34 -21.43
C ILE A 586 30.55 10.34 -21.72
N LEU A 587 29.68 10.61 -20.75
CA LEU A 587 28.53 11.49 -20.92
C LEU A 587 28.94 12.95 -21.24
N SER A 588 28.46 13.49 -22.35
CA SER A 588 28.68 14.90 -22.72
C SER A 588 27.51 15.45 -23.53
N GLN A 589 27.32 16.77 -23.55
CA GLN A 589 26.28 17.41 -24.38
C GLN A 589 26.51 17.08 -25.86
N SER A 590 27.76 17.11 -26.32
CA SER A 590 28.12 16.80 -27.72
C SER A 590 27.76 15.37 -28.16
N LEU A 591 27.65 14.43 -27.22
CA LEU A 591 27.22 13.07 -27.47
C LEU A 591 25.70 13.00 -27.64
N LEU A 592 24.96 13.69 -26.76
CA LEU A 592 23.50 13.74 -26.78
C LEU A 592 22.99 14.45 -28.04
N ASP A 593 23.64 15.54 -28.45
CA ASP A 593 23.23 16.34 -29.61
C ASP A 593 23.19 15.55 -30.93
N LYS A 594 23.97 14.45 -31.01
CA LYS A 594 24.06 13.55 -32.16
C LYS A 594 22.91 12.55 -32.26
N ILE A 595 22.17 12.34 -31.19
CA ILE A 595 21.07 11.36 -31.15
C ILE A 595 19.88 11.90 -31.95
N HIS A 596 19.39 11.11 -32.91
CA HIS A 596 18.21 11.41 -33.71
C HIS A 596 17.24 10.20 -33.74
N PRO A 597 15.92 10.42 -33.85
CA PRO A 597 15.22 11.71 -33.92
C PRO A 597 15.09 12.41 -32.55
N SER A 598 14.57 13.65 -32.52
CA SER A 598 14.48 14.48 -31.30
C SER A 598 13.75 13.80 -30.12
N ILE A 599 12.83 12.86 -30.39
CA ILE A 599 12.16 12.06 -29.36
C ILE A 599 13.15 11.14 -28.63
N GLU A 600 14.04 10.46 -29.36
CA GLU A 600 15.06 9.60 -28.75
C GLU A 600 16.12 10.43 -28.04
N ARG A 601 16.47 11.60 -28.60
CA ARG A 601 17.35 12.57 -27.92
C ARG A 601 16.77 13.02 -26.58
N PHE A 602 15.48 13.35 -26.54
CA PHE A 602 14.82 13.76 -25.30
C PHE A 602 14.91 12.68 -24.21
N ARG A 603 14.58 11.43 -24.56
CA ARG A 603 14.65 10.29 -23.64
C ARG A 603 16.09 10.02 -23.18
N ALA A 604 17.06 10.09 -24.10
CA ALA A 604 18.46 9.91 -23.78
C ALA A 604 18.98 11.00 -22.81
N THR A 605 18.58 12.26 -23.01
CA THR A 605 18.90 13.37 -22.10
C THR A 605 18.32 13.17 -20.71
N GLN A 606 17.08 12.65 -20.61
CA GLN A 606 16.48 12.30 -19.31
C GLN A 606 17.25 11.18 -18.59
N LEU A 607 17.61 10.11 -19.29
CA LEU A 607 18.43 9.02 -18.74
C LEU A 607 19.82 9.49 -18.33
N ALA A 608 20.46 10.34 -19.15
CA ALA A 608 21.77 10.91 -18.85
C ALA A 608 21.75 11.70 -17.52
N ASN A 609 20.70 12.51 -17.30
CA ASN A 609 20.50 13.22 -16.05
C ASN A 609 20.30 12.28 -14.85
N MET A 610 19.55 11.18 -15.03
CA MET A 610 19.37 10.15 -13.99
C MET A 610 20.71 9.49 -13.61
N LEU A 611 21.49 9.09 -14.61
CA LEU A 611 22.82 8.50 -14.42
C LEU A 611 23.78 9.47 -13.71
N PHE A 612 23.74 10.75 -14.06
CA PHE A 612 24.58 11.77 -13.44
C PHE A 612 24.22 12.03 -11.97
N GLY A 613 22.92 11.93 -11.62
CA GLY A 613 22.46 11.93 -10.23
C GLY A 613 22.48 13.30 -9.52
N ARG A 614 22.43 14.42 -10.27
CA ARG A 614 22.35 15.78 -9.70
C ARG A 614 20.99 16.41 -9.88
N VAL A 615 20.62 17.26 -8.92
CA VAL A 615 19.42 18.11 -8.95
C VAL A 615 19.85 19.57 -8.77
N PRO A 616 19.57 20.48 -9.74
CA PRO A 616 18.93 20.21 -11.03
C PRO A 616 19.82 19.38 -11.97
N GLY A 617 19.21 18.78 -13.00
CA GLY A 617 19.92 17.98 -14.01
C GLY A 617 20.99 18.79 -14.75
N VAL A 618 22.05 18.12 -15.20
CA VAL A 618 23.19 18.76 -15.86
C VAL A 618 22.89 19.14 -17.31
N TYR A 619 22.08 18.32 -18.00
CA TYR A 619 21.73 18.52 -19.39
C TYR A 619 20.32 19.10 -19.48
N SER A 620 20.15 20.22 -20.20
CA SER A 620 18.86 20.90 -20.33
C SER A 620 17.87 20.05 -21.15
N VAL A 621 16.61 20.05 -20.72
CA VAL A 621 15.49 19.43 -21.44
C VAL A 621 14.51 20.46 -22.01
N GLU A 622 14.80 21.75 -21.87
CA GLU A 622 13.89 22.86 -22.25
C GLU A 622 13.54 22.84 -23.75
N GLU A 623 14.49 22.43 -24.60
CA GLU A 623 14.27 22.32 -26.06
C GLU A 623 13.24 21.25 -26.46
N PHE A 624 12.84 20.36 -25.54
CA PHE A 624 11.89 19.27 -25.79
C PHE A 624 10.51 19.49 -25.17
N THR A 625 10.19 20.73 -24.75
CA THR A 625 8.91 21.04 -24.07
C THR A 625 7.68 20.54 -24.86
N ASP A 626 7.71 20.68 -26.19
CA ASP A 626 6.65 20.22 -27.10
C ASP A 626 6.55 18.68 -27.22
N LEU A 627 7.58 17.95 -26.79
CA LEU A 627 7.65 16.48 -26.81
C LEU A 627 7.36 15.86 -25.44
N SER A 628 6.91 16.65 -24.46
CA SER A 628 6.66 16.22 -23.07
C SER A 628 5.82 14.94 -22.94
N GLN A 629 4.83 14.72 -23.83
CA GLN A 629 4.01 13.49 -23.86
C GLN A 629 4.80 12.21 -24.22
N TYR A 630 5.96 12.35 -24.86
CA TYR A 630 6.86 11.24 -25.22
C TYR A 630 8.02 11.09 -24.25
N SER A 631 8.04 11.87 -23.17
CA SER A 631 9.01 11.75 -22.09
C SER A 631 8.95 10.36 -21.46
N ILE A 632 10.07 9.94 -20.88
CA ILE A 632 10.17 8.68 -20.12
C ILE A 632 9.15 8.64 -18.99
N PHE A 633 8.96 9.75 -18.27
CA PHE A 633 8.02 9.83 -17.15
C PHE A 633 6.57 9.72 -17.63
N SER A 634 6.18 10.44 -18.68
CA SER A 634 4.82 10.33 -19.22
C SER A 634 4.49 8.94 -19.74
N LEU A 635 5.46 8.26 -20.36
CA LEU A 635 5.29 6.87 -20.78
C LEU A 635 5.24 5.93 -19.58
N ARG A 636 6.14 6.08 -18.60
CA ARG A 636 6.10 5.31 -17.35
C ARG A 636 4.72 5.42 -16.70
N ASP A 637 4.17 6.62 -16.54
CA ASP A 637 2.87 6.84 -15.88
C ASP A 637 1.74 6.17 -16.67
N TRP A 638 1.87 6.12 -18.00
CA TRP A 638 0.93 5.39 -18.84
C TRP A 638 1.01 3.87 -18.63
N TYR A 639 2.22 3.28 -18.60
CA TYR A 639 2.42 1.85 -18.43
C TYR A 639 2.18 1.38 -16.98
N PHE A 640 2.56 2.17 -15.96
CA PHE A 640 2.52 1.74 -14.56
C PHE A 640 1.42 2.43 -13.73
N ASP A 641 1.12 3.72 -13.89
CA ASP A 641 0.16 4.41 -13.00
C ASP A 641 -1.30 4.13 -13.37
N HIS A 642 -1.61 3.96 -14.67
CA HIS A 642 -2.99 3.64 -15.12
C HIS A 642 -3.41 2.21 -14.79
N LEU A 643 -2.44 1.31 -14.59
CA LEU A 643 -2.65 -0.12 -14.35
C LEU A 643 -2.41 -0.51 -12.89
N ILE A 644 -1.66 0.30 -12.12
CA ILE A 644 -1.13 -0.08 -10.80
C ILE A 644 -1.14 1.11 -9.83
N GLN A 645 -2.21 1.24 -9.05
CA GLN A 645 -2.30 2.21 -7.94
C GLN A 645 -1.33 1.81 -6.81
N PRO A 646 -0.45 2.71 -6.35
CA PRO A 646 0.61 2.40 -5.38
C PRO A 646 0.15 2.40 -3.91
N LYS A 647 -1.16 2.27 -3.65
CA LYS A 647 -1.76 2.53 -2.33
C LYS A 647 -1.40 1.48 -1.25
N GLU A 648 -0.93 0.29 -1.62
CA GLU A 648 -0.64 -0.79 -0.67
C GLU A 648 0.85 -1.07 -0.50
N ARG A 649 1.32 -1.12 0.75
CA ARG A 649 2.69 -1.57 1.05
C ARG A 649 2.75 -3.09 0.96
N ILE A 650 3.67 -3.61 0.13
CA ILE A 650 3.92 -5.04 0.03
C ILE A 650 4.67 -5.54 1.26
N ARG A 651 4.15 -6.60 1.88
CA ARG A 651 4.80 -7.27 3.01
C ARG A 651 5.07 -8.73 2.71
N ALA A 652 6.03 -9.31 3.42
CA ALA A 652 6.27 -10.75 3.37
C ALA A 652 5.04 -11.52 3.88
N TYR A 653 4.82 -12.74 3.37
CA TYR A 653 3.72 -13.61 3.81
C TYR A 653 3.69 -13.75 5.34
N GLY A 654 2.51 -13.56 5.94
CA GLY A 654 2.27 -13.64 7.38
C GLY A 654 2.52 -12.37 8.20
N ILE A 655 2.78 -11.21 7.57
CA ILE A 655 2.93 -9.91 8.26
C ILE A 655 1.75 -8.98 7.92
N ILE A 656 0.70 -9.01 8.76
CA ILE A 656 -0.57 -8.24 8.62
C ILE A 656 -1.36 -8.60 7.35
N GLU A 657 -2.68 -8.68 7.46
CA GLU A 657 -3.58 -9.08 6.38
C GLU A 657 -3.63 -8.01 5.28
N MET A 658 -3.37 -8.37 4.03
CA MET A 658 -3.63 -7.50 2.87
C MET A 658 -4.99 -7.83 2.27
N ASP A 659 -5.67 -6.80 1.75
CA ASP A 659 -6.88 -6.96 0.95
C ASP A 659 -6.45 -7.52 -0.41
N PRO A 660 -7.12 -8.55 -0.98
CA PRO A 660 -6.82 -9.02 -2.32
C PRO A 660 -6.82 -7.89 -3.35
N ASP A 661 -5.62 -7.53 -3.79
CA ASP A 661 -5.35 -6.54 -4.83
C ASP A 661 -6.00 -6.95 -6.18
N LYS A 662 -6.42 -5.99 -7.01
CA LYS A 662 -6.95 -6.30 -8.35
C LYS A 662 -5.86 -6.96 -9.20
N GLU A 663 -6.15 -8.14 -9.74
CA GLU A 663 -5.26 -8.86 -10.66
C GLU A 663 -4.96 -8.03 -11.92
N ILE A 664 -3.67 -7.88 -12.24
CA ILE A 664 -3.21 -7.30 -13.50
C ILE A 664 -3.21 -8.39 -14.55
N ARG A 665 -3.70 -8.07 -15.76
CA ARG A 665 -3.63 -9.00 -16.89
C ARG A 665 -2.18 -9.27 -17.29
N ILE A 666 -1.86 -10.51 -17.64
CA ILE A 666 -0.51 -10.92 -18.04
C ILE A 666 0.00 -10.07 -19.20
N GLU A 667 -0.85 -9.74 -20.19
CA GLU A 667 -0.41 -8.94 -21.35
C GLU A 667 0.06 -7.54 -20.95
N ASP A 668 -0.64 -6.91 -19.99
CA ASP A 668 -0.30 -5.59 -19.48
C ASP A 668 1.02 -5.64 -18.68
N ALA A 669 1.22 -6.67 -17.87
CA ALA A 669 2.48 -6.89 -17.16
C ALA A 669 3.67 -7.11 -18.11
N VAL A 670 3.49 -7.90 -19.18
CA VAL A 670 4.53 -8.10 -20.22
C VAL A 670 4.88 -6.80 -20.92
N ARG A 671 3.89 -5.97 -21.20
CA ARG A 671 4.11 -4.63 -21.78
C ARG A 671 4.91 -3.72 -20.86
N CYS A 672 4.66 -3.74 -19.55
CA CYS A 672 5.48 -3.02 -18.57
C CYS A 672 6.94 -3.49 -18.59
N LEU A 673 7.18 -4.81 -18.65
CA LEU A 673 8.52 -5.38 -18.74
C LEU A 673 9.24 -4.97 -20.04
N ASN A 674 8.56 -5.04 -21.19
CA ASN A 674 9.12 -4.65 -22.47
C ASN A 674 9.37 -3.13 -22.58
N PHE A 675 8.55 -2.30 -21.95
CA PHE A 675 8.80 -0.86 -21.82
C PHE A 675 10.14 -0.59 -21.12
N MET A 676 10.42 -1.27 -20.00
CA MET A 676 11.68 -1.14 -19.28
C MET A 676 12.88 -1.60 -20.14
N LEU A 677 12.72 -2.68 -20.91
CA LEU A 677 13.75 -3.19 -21.81
C LEU A 677 14.04 -2.28 -23.00
N GLU A 678 13.03 -1.60 -23.54
CA GLU A 678 13.22 -0.66 -24.67
C GLU A 678 13.80 0.68 -24.23
N THR A 679 13.42 1.16 -23.04
CA THR A 679 13.88 2.43 -22.43
C THR A 679 15.09 2.30 -21.50
N PRO A 680 15.83 1.18 -21.60
CA PRO A 680 16.63 0.55 -20.53
C PRO A 680 16.36 1.00 -19.07
N LEU A 681 15.11 1.20 -18.67
CA LEU A 681 14.79 1.60 -17.31
C LEU A 681 14.91 0.44 -16.33
N MET A 682 15.32 0.77 -15.11
CA MET A 682 15.23 -0.11 -13.95
C MET A 682 14.29 0.55 -12.94
N PRO A 683 13.61 -0.23 -12.08
CA PRO A 683 12.79 0.34 -11.02
C PRO A 683 13.48 1.45 -10.23
N GLN A 684 14.77 1.28 -9.93
CA GLN A 684 15.58 2.32 -9.36
C GLN A 684 16.97 2.40 -10.00
N ILE A 685 17.37 3.63 -10.31
CA ILE A 685 18.69 3.97 -10.86
C ILE A 685 19.35 4.96 -9.90
N ARG A 686 20.41 4.53 -9.22
CA ARG A 686 21.07 5.30 -8.14
C ARG A 686 20.05 5.70 -7.05
N THR A 687 19.88 7.00 -6.82
CA THR A 687 18.91 7.56 -5.86
C THR A 687 17.51 7.78 -6.45
N TRP A 688 17.33 7.58 -7.75
CA TRP A 688 16.06 7.80 -8.44
C TRP A 688 15.18 6.57 -8.35
N SER A 689 14.09 6.66 -7.59
CA SER A 689 12.99 5.69 -7.64
C SER A 689 12.13 6.01 -8.85
N ILE A 690 12.30 5.26 -9.94
CA ILE A 690 11.60 5.49 -11.20
C ILE A 690 10.23 4.83 -11.16
N ILE A 691 10.19 3.55 -10.79
CA ILE A 691 8.97 2.75 -10.60
C ILE A 691 8.94 2.36 -9.12
N SER A 692 7.79 2.55 -8.46
CA SER A 692 7.70 2.17 -7.05
C SER A 692 7.81 0.65 -6.87
N SER A 693 8.36 0.21 -5.73
CA SER A 693 8.48 -1.23 -5.41
C SER A 693 7.13 -1.95 -5.46
N VAL A 694 6.04 -1.27 -5.08
CA VAL A 694 4.66 -1.79 -5.16
C VAL A 694 4.27 -2.05 -6.60
N GLN A 695 4.48 -1.07 -7.49
CA GLN A 695 4.18 -1.20 -8.90
C GLN A 695 4.97 -2.31 -9.57
N TRP A 696 6.28 -2.39 -9.25
CA TRP A 696 7.12 -3.47 -9.74
C TRP A 696 6.66 -4.83 -9.21
N TYR A 697 6.30 -4.94 -7.92
CA TYR A 697 5.83 -6.20 -7.36
C TYR A 697 4.62 -6.75 -8.09
N LYS A 698 3.62 -5.92 -8.43
CA LYS A 698 2.43 -6.45 -9.12
C LYS A 698 2.77 -7.00 -10.51
N VAL A 699 3.73 -6.39 -11.22
CA VAL A 699 4.27 -6.93 -12.48
C VAL A 699 5.07 -8.21 -12.23
N ALA A 700 5.94 -8.22 -11.22
CA ALA A 700 6.76 -9.37 -10.86
C ALA A 700 5.91 -10.58 -10.46
N HIS A 701 4.88 -10.38 -9.65
CA HIS A 701 3.99 -11.42 -9.13
C HIS A 701 3.19 -12.12 -10.24
N VAL A 702 2.87 -11.40 -11.33
CA VAL A 702 2.20 -11.98 -12.51
C VAL A 702 3.19 -12.71 -13.42
N LEU A 703 4.45 -12.26 -13.48
CA LEU A 703 5.42 -12.72 -14.47
C LEU A 703 6.49 -13.69 -13.96
N PHE A 704 6.64 -13.88 -12.65
CA PHE A 704 7.82 -14.57 -12.11
C PHE A 704 7.96 -16.02 -12.57
N GLU A 705 6.85 -16.76 -12.75
CA GLU A 705 6.90 -18.14 -13.27
C GLU A 705 7.23 -18.19 -14.76
N LYS A 706 6.72 -17.22 -15.54
CA LYS A 706 6.91 -17.17 -17.00
C LYS A 706 8.28 -16.61 -17.39
N TYR A 707 8.74 -15.58 -16.67
CA TYR A 707 9.95 -14.81 -16.95
C TYR A 707 10.85 -14.66 -15.70
N PRO A 708 11.36 -15.77 -15.12
CA PRO A 708 12.03 -15.75 -13.83
C PRO A 708 13.33 -14.94 -13.83
N TYR A 709 14.13 -15.01 -14.89
CA TYR A 709 15.40 -14.28 -15.00
C TYR A 709 15.20 -12.75 -15.05
N PRO A 710 14.36 -12.19 -15.95
CA PRO A 710 14.02 -10.77 -15.92
C PRO A 710 13.49 -10.31 -14.56
N VAL A 711 12.58 -11.08 -13.96
CA VAL A 711 11.98 -10.72 -12.68
C VAL A 711 13.02 -10.67 -11.56
N LEU A 712 13.90 -11.67 -11.44
CA LEU A 712 14.98 -11.65 -10.43
C LEU A 712 15.92 -10.47 -10.62
N PHE A 713 16.33 -10.19 -11.86
CA PHE A 713 17.24 -9.09 -12.16
C PHE A 713 16.64 -7.73 -11.80
N TYR A 714 15.45 -7.40 -12.32
CA TYR A 714 14.82 -6.11 -12.03
C TYR A 714 14.45 -5.98 -10.55
N SER A 715 14.05 -7.07 -9.89
CA SER A 715 13.85 -7.08 -8.44
C SER A 715 15.13 -6.78 -7.69
N SER A 716 16.29 -7.26 -8.15
CA SER A 716 17.59 -6.93 -7.53
C SER A 716 17.94 -5.42 -7.60
N THR A 717 17.17 -4.64 -8.35
CA THR A 717 17.29 -3.17 -8.49
C THR A 717 16.17 -2.40 -7.78
N ILE A 718 15.55 -2.93 -6.71
CA ILE A 718 14.59 -2.17 -5.87
C ILE A 718 15.14 -1.93 -4.46
N ASN A 719 14.70 -0.87 -3.78
CA ASN A 719 15.13 -0.55 -2.42
C ASN A 719 14.01 -0.78 -1.39
N ASP A 720 13.38 -1.95 -1.42
CA ASP A 720 12.36 -2.31 -0.43
C ASP A 720 12.54 -3.76 0.04
N SER A 721 12.92 -3.92 1.31
CA SER A 721 13.31 -5.23 1.82
C SER A 721 12.14 -6.20 1.95
N ASP A 722 10.92 -5.69 2.17
CA ASP A 722 9.75 -6.55 2.37
C ASP A 722 9.19 -7.04 1.03
N THR A 723 9.19 -6.18 0.01
CA THR A 723 8.92 -6.54 -1.38
C THR A 723 9.93 -7.58 -1.88
N LEU A 724 11.23 -7.39 -1.63
CA LEU A 724 12.26 -8.37 -2.00
C LEU A 724 12.04 -9.73 -1.35
N LYS A 725 11.72 -9.77 -0.05
CA LYS A 725 11.38 -11.02 0.64
C LYS A 725 10.13 -11.64 0.04
N ARG A 726 9.10 -10.84 -0.24
CA ARG A 726 7.85 -11.34 -0.84
C ARG A 726 8.09 -11.99 -2.20
N ILE A 727 8.88 -11.35 -3.07
CA ILE A 727 9.27 -11.92 -4.37
C ILE A 727 10.10 -13.20 -4.15
N GLY A 728 11.08 -13.19 -3.23
CA GLY A 728 11.85 -14.38 -2.89
C GLY A 728 10.98 -15.54 -2.39
N GLN A 729 9.90 -15.25 -1.67
CA GLN A 729 8.90 -16.20 -1.21
C GLN A 729 8.05 -16.74 -2.37
N ASP A 730 7.57 -15.88 -3.27
CA ASP A 730 6.82 -16.32 -4.46
C ASP A 730 7.65 -17.32 -5.29
N PHE A 731 8.94 -17.06 -5.48
CA PHE A 731 9.87 -18.01 -6.11
C PHE A 731 10.00 -19.30 -5.30
N ALA A 732 10.24 -19.21 -3.99
CA ALA A 732 10.40 -20.37 -3.13
C ALA A 732 9.15 -21.26 -3.07
N TYR A 733 7.96 -20.68 -3.24
CA TYR A 733 6.66 -21.35 -3.09
C TYR A 733 6.06 -21.78 -4.44
N SER A 734 6.74 -21.56 -5.56
CA SER A 734 6.26 -21.98 -6.88
C SER A 734 6.62 -23.41 -7.20
N ASP A 735 5.60 -24.22 -7.44
CA ASP A 735 5.74 -25.58 -7.96
C ASP A 735 6.34 -25.60 -9.37
N VAL A 736 6.06 -24.58 -10.18
CA VAL A 736 6.57 -24.45 -11.56
C VAL A 736 8.08 -24.26 -11.55
N LEU A 737 8.59 -23.39 -10.67
CA LEU A 737 10.00 -23.03 -10.63
C LEU A 737 10.86 -23.93 -9.74
N HIS A 738 10.26 -24.77 -8.89
CA HIS A 738 10.95 -25.53 -7.84
C HIS A 738 12.23 -26.24 -8.32
N ASN A 739 12.16 -26.94 -9.46
CA ASN A 739 13.29 -27.68 -10.03
C ASN A 739 14.42 -26.78 -10.59
N GLU A 740 14.10 -25.54 -10.97
CA GLU A 740 15.04 -24.58 -11.54
C GLU A 740 15.68 -23.68 -10.47
N LEU A 741 15.08 -23.57 -9.27
CA LEU A 741 15.58 -22.76 -8.14
C LEU A 741 17.08 -22.94 -7.85
N PRO A 742 17.66 -24.17 -7.81
CA PRO A 742 19.08 -24.35 -7.59
C PRO A 742 19.97 -23.61 -8.60
N LYS A 743 19.55 -23.55 -9.87
CA LYS A 743 20.31 -22.88 -10.94
C LYS A 743 20.33 -21.36 -10.73
N PHE A 744 19.18 -20.77 -10.36
CA PHE A 744 19.09 -19.33 -10.05
C PHE A 744 19.94 -18.97 -8.84
N ALA A 745 19.82 -19.73 -7.74
CA ALA A 745 20.56 -19.48 -6.52
C ALA A 745 22.08 -19.56 -6.72
N VAL A 746 22.59 -20.59 -7.42
CA VAL A 746 24.03 -20.73 -7.69
C VAL A 746 24.58 -19.54 -8.49
N ARG A 747 23.82 -19.00 -9.45
CA ARG A 747 24.23 -17.80 -10.21
C ARG A 747 24.34 -16.58 -9.31
N MET A 748 23.33 -16.33 -8.49
CA MET A 748 23.32 -15.23 -7.52
C MET A 748 24.46 -15.36 -6.48
N PHE A 749 24.70 -16.57 -5.95
CA PHE A 749 25.81 -16.83 -5.03
C PHE A 749 27.18 -16.58 -5.67
N LYS A 750 27.38 -16.97 -6.93
CA LYS A 750 28.62 -16.71 -7.67
C LYS A 750 28.89 -15.21 -7.82
N LEU A 751 27.86 -14.40 -8.07
CA LEU A 751 27.99 -12.94 -8.15
C LEU A 751 28.43 -12.34 -6.80
N ILE A 752 27.78 -12.71 -5.69
CA ILE A 752 28.11 -12.12 -4.39
C ILE A 752 29.46 -12.61 -3.83
N THR A 753 29.86 -13.86 -4.10
CA THR A 753 31.11 -14.46 -3.58
C THR A 753 32.35 -14.21 -4.42
N ASN A 754 32.22 -13.70 -5.64
CA ASN A 754 33.37 -13.37 -6.48
C ASN A 754 33.80 -11.91 -6.25
N GLU A 755 35.02 -11.68 -5.75
CA GLU A 755 35.60 -10.35 -5.55
C GLU A 755 35.93 -9.63 -6.86
N GLU A 756 36.25 -10.39 -7.92
CA GLU A 756 36.65 -9.84 -9.22
C GLU A 756 35.46 -9.34 -10.03
N GLN A 757 34.21 -9.63 -9.60
CA GLN A 757 33.03 -9.17 -10.31
C GLN A 757 32.68 -7.72 -9.91
N PRO A 758 32.50 -6.83 -10.89
CA PRO A 758 32.02 -5.49 -10.61
C PRO A 758 30.60 -5.57 -10.03
N LYS A 759 30.42 -5.09 -8.80
CA LYS A 759 29.14 -5.13 -8.10
C LYS A 759 28.97 -3.89 -7.23
N SER A 760 27.76 -3.33 -7.21
CA SER A 760 27.39 -2.30 -6.24
C SER A 760 26.98 -2.93 -4.92
N ASP A 761 27.28 -2.27 -3.79
CA ASP A 761 26.90 -2.74 -2.46
C ASP A 761 25.39 -3.01 -2.34
N TRP A 762 24.59 -2.19 -3.04
CA TRP A 762 23.15 -2.29 -3.04
C TRP A 762 22.65 -3.53 -3.80
N THR A 763 23.24 -3.85 -4.96
CA THR A 763 22.94 -5.10 -5.70
C THR A 763 23.24 -6.33 -4.83
N VAL A 764 24.36 -6.33 -4.11
CA VAL A 764 24.72 -7.43 -3.19
C VAL A 764 23.69 -7.56 -2.08
N CYS A 765 23.30 -6.45 -1.46
CA CYS A 765 22.29 -6.46 -0.40
C CYS A 765 20.95 -7.05 -0.88
N ASN A 766 20.48 -6.62 -2.05
CA ASN A 766 19.18 -7.05 -2.59
C ASN A 766 19.17 -8.54 -2.96
N ILE A 767 20.26 -9.02 -3.59
CA ILE A 767 20.43 -10.44 -3.90
C ILE A 767 20.46 -11.28 -2.62
N CYS A 768 21.14 -10.82 -1.57
CA CYS A 768 21.15 -11.52 -0.30
C CYS A 768 19.72 -11.67 0.27
N LEU A 769 18.88 -10.65 0.17
CA LEU A 769 17.50 -10.68 0.66
C LEU A 769 16.62 -11.67 -0.13
N LEU A 770 16.75 -11.71 -1.47
CA LEU A 770 16.08 -12.72 -2.29
C LEU A 770 16.53 -14.14 -1.92
N LEU A 771 17.85 -14.33 -1.77
CA LEU A 771 18.43 -15.62 -1.39
C LEU A 771 17.97 -16.09 0.00
N CYS A 772 17.75 -15.19 0.96
CA CYS A 772 17.25 -15.56 2.30
C CYS A 772 15.98 -16.42 2.24
N GLU A 773 15.10 -16.15 1.28
CA GLU A 773 13.84 -16.86 1.12
C GLU A 773 13.98 -18.04 0.14
N ILE A 774 14.66 -17.86 -0.99
CA ILE A 774 14.82 -18.89 -2.03
C ILE A 774 15.55 -20.13 -1.50
N ILE A 775 16.60 -19.98 -0.69
CA ILE A 775 17.37 -21.14 -0.19
C ILE A 775 16.56 -22.04 0.74
N LYS A 776 15.43 -21.57 1.29
CA LYS A 776 14.53 -22.38 2.11
C LYS A 776 13.87 -23.52 1.31
N ALA A 777 13.75 -23.36 0.00
CA ALA A 777 13.21 -24.36 -0.93
C ALA A 777 14.29 -25.14 -1.71
N ILE A 778 15.59 -24.94 -1.39
CA ILE A 778 16.70 -25.57 -2.13
C ILE A 778 17.53 -26.45 -1.19
N PRO A 779 17.85 -27.70 -1.58
CA PRO A 779 18.73 -28.57 -0.79
C PRO A 779 20.08 -27.91 -0.46
N PRO A 780 20.58 -27.98 0.79
CA PRO A 780 21.80 -27.30 1.21
C PRO A 780 23.06 -27.66 0.43
N SER A 781 23.08 -28.85 -0.20
CA SER A 781 24.19 -29.30 -1.06
C SER A 781 24.51 -28.36 -2.22
N TYR A 782 23.57 -27.52 -2.65
CA TYR A 782 23.79 -26.54 -3.71
C TYR A 782 24.42 -25.23 -3.23
N TRP A 783 24.30 -24.87 -1.94
CA TRP A 783 24.67 -23.54 -1.45
C TRP A 783 25.53 -23.49 -0.18
N ASP A 784 25.68 -24.59 0.58
CA ASP A 784 26.47 -24.62 1.83
C ASP A 784 27.91 -24.13 1.64
N ALA A 785 28.55 -24.50 0.52
CA ALA A 785 29.91 -24.08 0.21
C ALA A 785 30.03 -22.55 0.06
N PHE A 786 29.00 -21.90 -0.49
CA PHE A 786 28.98 -20.44 -0.63
C PHE A 786 28.77 -19.76 0.73
N ILE A 787 27.91 -20.28 1.61
CA ILE A 787 27.73 -19.75 2.97
C ILE A 787 29.03 -19.90 3.77
N LEU A 788 29.70 -21.05 3.68
CA LEU A 788 31.01 -21.25 4.33
C LEU A 788 32.06 -20.25 3.82
N ARG A 789 32.06 -19.98 2.52
CA ARG A 789 32.94 -18.99 1.91
C ARG A 789 32.64 -17.57 2.41
N LEU A 790 31.38 -17.16 2.38
CA LEU A 790 30.92 -15.86 2.92
C LEU A 790 31.29 -15.71 4.40
N TRP A 791 31.15 -16.79 5.18
CA TRP A 791 31.55 -16.80 6.59
C TRP A 791 33.03 -16.49 6.76
N LYS A 792 33.91 -17.23 6.07
CA LYS A 792 35.37 -17.15 6.25
C LYS A 792 35.99 -15.91 5.61
N GLU A 793 35.58 -15.57 4.40
CA GLU A 793 36.23 -14.53 3.59
C GLU A 793 35.65 -13.13 3.86
N TYR A 794 34.38 -13.02 4.27
CA TYR A 794 33.71 -11.72 4.46
C TYR A 794 33.27 -11.46 5.90
N PHE A 795 32.48 -12.38 6.48
CA PHE A 795 31.83 -12.12 7.76
C PHE A 795 32.79 -12.13 8.95
N LEU A 796 33.64 -13.15 9.06
CA LEU A 796 34.58 -13.29 10.17
C LEU A 796 35.64 -12.17 10.22
N PRO A 797 36.27 -11.74 9.10
CA PRO A 797 37.21 -10.62 9.11
C PRO A 797 36.60 -9.29 9.55
N GLN A 798 35.30 -9.09 9.34
CA GLN A 798 34.56 -7.85 9.64
C GLN A 798 33.59 -8.03 10.82
N PHE A 799 33.85 -9.01 11.68
CA PHE A 799 32.91 -9.41 12.73
C PHE A 799 32.58 -8.25 13.69
N ASP A 800 33.57 -7.39 13.99
CA ASP A 800 33.41 -6.25 14.90
C ASP A 800 32.49 -5.15 14.33
N GLU A 801 32.51 -4.98 13.01
CA GLU A 801 31.70 -4.02 12.25
C GLU A 801 30.32 -4.57 11.89
N THR A 802 30.03 -5.83 12.24
CA THR A 802 28.78 -6.49 11.87
C THR A 802 27.58 -5.93 12.64
N HIS A 803 26.48 -5.74 11.91
CA HIS A 803 25.17 -5.33 12.41
C HIS A 803 24.07 -6.32 12.01
N LYS A 804 23.07 -6.51 12.88
CA LYS A 804 21.90 -7.38 12.60
C LYS A 804 21.09 -6.98 11.37
N SER A 805 21.19 -5.71 10.97
CA SER A 805 20.53 -5.19 9.76
C SER A 805 21.22 -5.62 8.46
N GLY A 806 22.49 -6.04 8.52
CA GLY A 806 23.31 -6.39 7.36
C GLY A 806 22.75 -7.55 6.54
N ALA A 807 22.76 -7.41 5.22
CA ALA A 807 22.15 -8.38 4.31
C ALA A 807 22.92 -9.73 4.29
N ILE A 808 24.25 -9.68 4.33
CA ILE A 808 25.10 -10.89 4.42
C ILE A 808 24.86 -11.63 5.74
N TYR A 809 24.77 -10.90 6.87
CA TYR A 809 24.42 -11.48 8.16
C TYR A 809 23.09 -12.24 8.10
N LYS A 810 22.04 -11.61 7.53
CA LYS A 810 20.72 -12.24 7.36
C LYS A 810 20.79 -13.49 6.49
N LEU A 811 21.54 -13.45 5.40
CA LEU A 811 21.74 -14.60 4.51
C LEU A 811 22.47 -15.75 5.21
N ILE A 812 23.50 -15.44 6.02
CA ILE A 812 24.18 -16.45 6.85
C ILE A 812 23.19 -17.08 7.83
N CYS A 813 22.42 -16.28 8.57
CA CYS A 813 21.40 -16.79 9.50
C CYS A 813 20.37 -17.70 8.79
N ALA A 814 19.90 -17.31 7.61
CA ALA A 814 19.01 -18.14 6.79
C ALA A 814 19.68 -19.44 6.32
N GLY A 815 20.97 -19.38 5.96
CA GLY A 815 21.76 -20.57 5.63
C GLY A 815 21.92 -21.50 6.83
N LEU A 816 22.23 -20.98 8.02
CA LEU A 816 22.40 -21.78 9.24
C LEU A 816 21.11 -22.46 9.70
N SER A 817 19.94 -21.84 9.47
CA SER A 817 18.64 -22.44 9.78
C SER A 817 18.25 -23.56 8.82
N CYS A 818 18.76 -23.53 7.59
CA CYS A 818 18.44 -24.52 6.56
C CYS A 818 19.48 -25.65 6.47
N THR A 819 20.74 -25.40 6.85
CA THR A 819 21.85 -26.32 6.60
C THR A 819 21.79 -27.60 7.46
N LYS A 820 22.21 -28.71 6.86
CA LYS A 820 22.53 -29.97 7.56
C LYS A 820 24.04 -30.24 7.61
N ASN A 821 24.87 -29.31 7.15
CA ASN A 821 26.32 -29.47 7.12
C ASN A 821 26.94 -29.29 8.52
N GLU A 822 27.39 -30.40 9.09
CA GLU A 822 28.03 -30.43 10.40
C GLU A 822 29.38 -29.70 10.42
N GLU A 823 30.12 -29.66 9.31
CA GLU A 823 31.41 -28.97 9.23
C GLU A 823 31.23 -27.45 9.31
N LEU A 824 30.26 -26.90 8.57
CA LEU A 824 29.90 -25.49 8.65
C LEU A 824 29.52 -25.10 10.09
N ALA A 825 28.70 -25.91 10.76
CA ALA A 825 28.33 -25.67 12.14
C ALA A 825 29.52 -25.72 13.11
N ILE A 826 30.45 -26.67 12.93
CA ILE A 826 31.68 -26.75 13.74
C ILE A 826 32.53 -25.49 13.58
N VAL A 827 32.72 -25.02 12.34
CA VAL A 827 33.48 -23.79 12.04
C VAL A 827 32.84 -22.60 12.74
N VAL A 828 31.55 -22.36 12.49
CA VAL A 828 30.81 -21.21 13.07
C VAL A 828 30.85 -21.23 14.60
N ILE A 829 30.65 -22.39 15.24
CA ILE A 829 30.68 -22.48 16.71
C ILE A 829 32.07 -22.18 17.26
N ASN A 830 33.12 -22.76 16.68
CA ASN A 830 34.49 -22.56 17.16
C ASN A 830 34.91 -21.10 17.02
N ASP A 831 34.73 -20.52 15.83
CA ASP A 831 35.12 -19.13 15.53
C ASP A 831 34.38 -18.16 16.46
N CYS A 832 33.07 -18.35 16.64
CA CYS A 832 32.25 -17.54 17.54
C CYS A 832 32.72 -17.62 19.01
N LEU A 833 33.01 -18.82 19.52
CA LEU A 833 33.48 -18.99 20.90
C LEU A 833 34.85 -18.35 21.15
N GLU A 834 35.67 -18.24 20.10
CA GLU A 834 36.97 -17.60 20.14
C GLU A 834 36.83 -16.07 20.19
N VAL A 835 36.06 -15.47 19.27
CA VAL A 835 36.01 -14.00 19.12
C VAL A 835 35.08 -13.28 20.10
N VAL A 836 33.99 -13.93 20.57
CA VAL A 836 32.89 -13.23 21.28
C VAL A 836 33.32 -12.51 22.56
N ARG A 837 34.34 -13.03 23.26
CA ARG A 837 34.85 -12.41 24.49
C ARG A 837 35.67 -11.17 24.22
N GLU A 838 36.39 -11.14 23.10
CA GLU A 838 37.27 -10.04 22.74
C GLU A 838 36.46 -8.86 22.21
N ASN A 839 35.44 -9.13 21.39
CA ASN A 839 34.62 -8.08 20.79
C ASN A 839 33.33 -7.73 21.55
N GLY A 840 32.91 -8.56 22.51
CA GLY A 840 31.72 -8.31 23.33
C GLY A 840 30.37 -8.44 22.60
N LYS A 841 30.32 -8.93 21.35
CA LYS A 841 29.10 -9.03 20.52
C LYS A 841 28.26 -10.27 20.82
N TYR A 842 27.97 -10.54 22.09
CA TYR A 842 27.21 -11.72 22.55
C TYR A 842 25.86 -11.88 21.84
N HIS A 843 25.14 -10.78 21.62
CA HIS A 843 23.83 -10.77 20.95
C HIS A 843 23.86 -11.25 19.49
N ILE A 844 24.98 -11.09 18.76
CA ILE A 844 25.14 -11.61 17.38
C ILE A 844 25.39 -13.11 17.44
N VAL A 845 26.28 -13.56 18.32
CA VAL A 845 26.61 -14.98 18.45
C VAL A 845 25.42 -15.78 18.96
N GLN A 846 24.65 -15.22 19.88
CA GLN A 846 23.41 -15.83 20.36
C GLN A 846 22.43 -16.11 19.21
N ASP A 847 22.21 -15.14 18.32
CA ASP A 847 21.37 -15.32 17.13
C ASP A 847 21.95 -16.42 16.21
N LEU A 848 23.25 -16.38 15.91
CA LEU A 848 23.89 -17.40 15.07
C LEU A 848 23.72 -18.81 15.65
N PHE A 849 23.88 -18.98 16.97
CA PHE A 849 23.65 -20.26 17.65
C PHE A 849 22.17 -20.66 17.72
N TYR A 850 21.27 -19.67 17.77
CA TYR A 850 19.84 -19.91 17.71
C TYR A 850 19.44 -20.50 16.36
N TYR A 851 19.96 -19.94 15.26
CA TYR A 851 19.66 -20.42 13.90
C TYR A 851 20.37 -21.73 13.53
N LEU A 852 21.43 -22.14 14.23
CA LEU A 852 22.15 -23.39 13.92
C LEU A 852 21.29 -24.64 14.13
N ARG A 853 20.86 -25.25 13.02
CA ARG A 853 20.02 -26.47 13.02
C ARG A 853 20.73 -27.74 13.52
N THR A 854 22.03 -27.90 13.23
CA THR A 854 22.78 -29.14 13.50
C THR A 854 23.44 -29.22 14.88
N ARG A 855 23.06 -28.33 15.80
CA ARG A 855 23.61 -28.24 17.17
C ARG A 855 23.34 -29.46 18.08
N CYS A 856 22.68 -30.50 17.56
CA CYS A 856 22.43 -31.75 18.29
C CYS A 856 23.31 -32.92 17.81
N SER A 857 24.14 -32.72 16.78
CA SER A 857 24.96 -33.81 16.23
C SER A 857 26.10 -34.23 17.18
N ARG A 858 26.26 -35.54 17.34
CA ARG A 858 27.38 -36.14 18.07
C ARG A 858 28.75 -35.74 17.48
N LYS A 859 28.85 -35.62 16.15
CA LYS A 859 30.10 -35.22 15.49
C LYS A 859 30.47 -33.79 15.86
N VAL A 860 29.50 -32.87 15.80
CA VAL A 860 29.65 -31.47 16.23
C VAL A 860 30.10 -31.42 17.68
N SER A 861 29.40 -32.12 18.59
CA SER A 861 29.73 -32.18 20.01
C SER A 861 31.17 -32.66 20.28
N ILE A 862 31.67 -33.63 19.51
CA ILE A 862 33.05 -34.11 19.67
C ILE A 862 34.06 -33.06 19.20
N ALA A 863 33.84 -32.43 18.06
CA ALA A 863 34.78 -31.50 17.44
C ALA A 863 34.95 -30.19 18.23
N ILE A 864 33.87 -29.65 18.81
CA ILE A 864 33.90 -28.35 19.54
C ILE A 864 34.38 -28.47 20.99
N LYS A 865 34.58 -29.69 21.51
CA LYS A 865 34.99 -29.94 22.91
C LYS A 865 36.21 -29.14 23.37
N PRO A 866 37.30 -29.01 22.59
CA PRO A 866 38.46 -28.23 22.99
C PRO A 866 38.12 -26.75 23.20
N ALA A 867 37.44 -26.12 22.23
CA ALA A 867 37.02 -24.72 22.29
C ALA A 867 36.09 -24.47 23.50
N LEU A 868 35.09 -25.34 23.69
CA LEU A 868 34.20 -25.27 24.85
C LEU A 868 34.95 -25.39 26.18
N LYS A 869 35.95 -26.26 26.29
CA LYS A 869 36.74 -26.41 27.53
C LYS A 869 37.48 -25.12 27.87
N VAL A 870 38.07 -24.46 26.86
CA VAL A 870 38.75 -23.16 27.03
C VAL A 870 37.73 -22.10 27.44
N PHE A 871 36.60 -22.00 26.73
CA PHE A 871 35.55 -21.03 27.03
C PHE A 871 34.99 -21.19 28.45
N ILE A 872 34.64 -22.42 28.87
CA ILE A 872 34.09 -22.72 30.20
C ILE A 872 35.08 -22.35 31.31
N SER A 873 36.39 -22.54 31.09
CA SER A 873 37.39 -22.22 32.09
C SER A 873 37.43 -20.72 32.44
N LYS A 874 37.08 -19.86 31.47
CA LYS A 874 37.12 -18.40 31.52
C LYS A 874 35.77 -17.74 31.87
N ILE A 875 34.71 -18.51 32.18
CA ILE A 875 33.41 -17.95 32.54
C ILE A 875 33.54 -16.99 33.73
N ASP A 876 33.09 -15.75 33.52
CA ASP A 876 33.15 -14.65 34.50
C ASP A 876 31.93 -13.70 34.46
N ASN A 877 31.04 -13.83 33.46
CA ASN A 877 29.86 -12.97 33.31
C ASN A 877 28.58 -13.75 32.96
N GLY A 878 27.42 -13.09 33.09
CA GLY A 878 26.11 -13.71 32.84
C GLY A 878 25.83 -14.06 31.38
N ASN A 879 26.39 -13.31 30.42
CA ASN A 879 26.15 -13.54 28.98
C ASN A 879 26.78 -14.86 28.50
N ASP A 880 27.86 -15.31 29.15
CA ASP A 880 28.47 -16.62 28.89
C ASP A 880 27.50 -17.78 29.12
N PHE A 881 26.65 -17.69 30.15
CA PHE A 881 25.66 -18.73 30.46
C PHE A 881 24.52 -18.74 29.45
N ILE A 882 24.03 -17.56 29.07
CA ILE A 882 22.98 -17.41 28.05
C ILE A 882 23.49 -18.01 26.73
N LEU A 883 24.74 -17.69 26.36
CA LEU A 883 25.36 -18.22 25.15
C LEU A 883 25.49 -19.75 25.18
N LEU A 884 25.97 -20.32 26.29
CA LEU A 884 26.07 -21.77 26.45
C LEU A 884 24.70 -22.45 26.48
N GLY A 885 23.65 -21.78 26.96
CA GLY A 885 22.27 -22.24 26.89
C GLY A 885 21.82 -22.57 25.46
N ASN A 886 22.22 -21.76 24.47
CA ASN A 886 21.94 -22.03 23.05
C ASN A 886 22.69 -23.25 22.51
N LEU A 887 23.73 -23.74 23.21
CA LEU A 887 24.52 -24.92 22.85
C LEU A 887 24.24 -26.14 23.76
N HIS A 888 23.18 -26.11 24.57
CA HIS A 888 22.96 -27.12 25.61
C HIS A 888 22.92 -28.57 25.07
N HIS A 889 22.43 -28.79 23.85
CA HIS A 889 22.36 -30.12 23.23
C HIS A 889 23.74 -30.75 22.88
N VAL A 890 24.78 -29.93 22.67
CA VAL A 890 26.15 -30.42 22.35
C VAL A 890 27.07 -30.47 23.58
N ILE A 891 26.65 -29.90 24.71
CA ILE A 891 27.43 -29.90 25.96
C ILE A 891 27.33 -31.26 26.65
N GLY A 892 28.49 -31.91 26.85
CA GLY A 892 28.55 -33.21 27.53
C GLY A 892 28.46 -33.12 29.06
N LYS A 893 28.16 -34.25 29.73
CA LYS A 893 28.01 -34.34 31.20
C LYS A 893 29.19 -33.76 32.00
N SER A 894 30.43 -33.91 31.53
CA SER A 894 31.62 -33.39 32.23
C SER A 894 31.73 -31.87 32.14
N GLN A 895 31.42 -31.30 30.98
CA GLN A 895 31.39 -29.85 30.73
C GLN A 895 30.26 -29.20 31.51
N TYR A 896 29.09 -29.85 31.54
CA TYR A 896 27.94 -29.42 32.32
C TYR A 896 28.28 -29.24 33.80
N LYS A 897 28.98 -30.23 34.41
CA LYS A 897 29.48 -30.12 35.79
C LYS A 897 30.52 -29.01 35.96
N ALA A 898 31.35 -28.75 34.95
CA ALA A 898 32.35 -27.68 34.99
C ALA A 898 31.68 -26.29 34.98
N VAL A 899 30.61 -26.12 34.22
CA VAL A 899 29.78 -24.90 34.21
C VAL A 899 29.10 -24.70 35.57
N ALA A 900 28.48 -25.75 36.12
CA ALA A 900 27.82 -25.68 37.43
C ALA A 900 28.76 -25.20 38.56
N LYS A 901 30.04 -25.60 38.53
CA LYS A 901 31.04 -25.17 39.52
C LYS A 901 31.35 -23.66 39.50
N LYS A 902 31.03 -22.94 38.43
CA LYS A 902 31.27 -21.49 38.30
C LYS A 902 30.13 -20.64 38.88
N ILE A 903 28.93 -21.21 39.02
CA ILE A 903 27.71 -20.50 39.46
C ILE A 903 27.88 -19.79 40.81
N PRO A 904 28.45 -20.39 41.88
CA PRO A 904 28.53 -19.74 43.18
C PRO A 904 29.33 -18.42 43.18
N VAL A 905 30.44 -18.39 42.43
CA VAL A 905 31.29 -17.19 42.31
C VAL A 905 30.51 -16.08 41.62
N LEU A 906 29.77 -16.41 40.57
CA LEU A 906 29.00 -15.46 39.79
C LEU A 906 27.85 -14.84 40.59
N ILE A 907 27.05 -15.67 41.27
CA ILE A 907 25.96 -15.19 42.12
C ILE A 907 26.51 -14.23 43.19
N SER A 908 27.68 -14.56 43.75
CA SER A 908 28.33 -13.70 44.76
C SER A 908 28.80 -12.36 44.18
N SER A 909 29.20 -12.30 42.91
CA SER A 909 29.72 -11.07 42.29
C SER A 909 28.65 -10.21 41.59
N LEU A 910 27.64 -10.83 40.97
CA LEU A 910 26.69 -10.16 40.06
C LEU A 910 25.23 -10.24 40.51
N GLY A 911 24.93 -11.04 41.55
CA GLY A 911 23.55 -11.36 41.94
C GLY A 911 22.81 -12.19 40.89
N ILE A 912 21.49 -12.33 41.07
CA ILE A 912 20.58 -12.95 40.09
C ILE A 912 19.96 -11.88 39.22
N LYS A 913 19.82 -12.17 37.92
CA LYS A 913 19.07 -11.35 36.95
C LYS A 913 18.06 -12.23 36.21
N THR A 914 16.92 -11.64 35.82
CA THR A 914 15.86 -12.29 35.04
C THR A 914 16.40 -12.92 33.75
N SER A 915 17.31 -12.25 33.04
CA SER A 915 17.93 -12.77 31.82
C SER A 915 18.86 -14.00 32.00
N THR A 916 19.30 -14.29 33.23
CA THR A 916 20.29 -15.34 33.50
C THR A 916 19.73 -16.55 34.25
N ILE A 917 18.57 -16.40 34.89
CA ILE A 917 18.08 -17.38 35.87
C ILE A 917 17.81 -18.75 35.25
N ASN A 918 17.18 -18.80 34.07
CA ASN A 918 16.89 -20.06 33.38
C ASN A 918 18.17 -20.85 33.11
N GLY A 919 19.25 -20.17 32.69
CA GLY A 919 20.56 -20.80 32.52
C GLY A 919 21.17 -21.29 33.84
N LEU A 920 21.10 -20.48 34.90
CA LEU A 920 21.64 -20.85 36.22
C LEU A 920 20.92 -22.08 36.78
N VAL A 921 19.58 -22.09 36.79
CA VAL A 921 18.76 -23.21 37.28
C VAL A 921 19.01 -24.46 36.45
N TYR A 922 19.04 -24.31 35.12
CA TYR A 922 19.35 -25.41 34.21
C TYR A 922 20.68 -26.08 34.60
N TYR A 923 21.81 -25.38 34.59
CA TYR A 923 23.12 -25.98 34.90
C TYR A 923 23.27 -26.46 36.36
N ALA A 924 22.63 -25.78 37.31
CA ALA A 924 22.68 -26.14 38.72
C ALA A 924 22.01 -27.48 39.03
N LYS A 925 21.05 -27.94 38.20
CA LYS A 925 20.35 -29.24 38.35
C LYS A 925 21.29 -30.43 38.55
N SER A 926 22.50 -30.38 38.00
CA SER A 926 23.49 -31.47 38.10
C SER A 926 24.24 -31.55 39.44
N ASP A 927 24.15 -30.53 40.28
CA ASP A 927 24.84 -30.45 41.56
C ASP A 927 23.89 -29.88 42.63
N LYS A 928 23.39 -30.77 43.51
CA LYS A 928 22.45 -30.41 44.58
C LYS A 928 22.97 -29.29 45.50
N LYS A 929 24.29 -29.15 45.68
CA LYS A 929 24.84 -28.06 46.52
C LYS A 929 24.73 -26.73 45.80
N VAL A 930 25.03 -26.70 44.50
CA VAL A 930 24.90 -25.49 43.67
C VAL A 930 23.43 -25.10 43.51
N LEU A 931 22.54 -26.07 43.31
CA LEU A 931 21.10 -25.82 43.23
C LEU A 931 20.54 -25.17 44.50
N ARG A 932 20.98 -25.60 45.69
CA ARG A 932 20.63 -24.93 46.95
C ARG A 932 21.11 -23.49 47.03
N ILE A 933 22.28 -23.18 46.47
CA ILE A 933 22.80 -21.80 46.41
C ILE A 933 21.91 -20.95 45.50
N VAL A 934 21.47 -21.48 44.35
CA VAL A 934 20.53 -20.79 43.45
C VAL A 934 19.19 -20.56 44.13
N LYS A 935 18.61 -21.59 44.79
CA LYS A 935 17.35 -21.47 45.55
C LYS A 935 17.44 -20.39 46.63
N LYS A 936 18.50 -20.41 47.43
CA LYS A 936 18.72 -19.41 48.46
C LYS A 936 18.81 -18.01 47.86
N ALA A 937 19.59 -17.83 46.80
CA ALA A 937 19.72 -16.54 46.15
C ALA A 937 18.41 -16.05 45.50
N LEU A 938 17.55 -16.95 45.01
CA LEU A 938 16.20 -16.61 44.55
C LEU A 938 15.30 -16.15 45.70
N LEU A 939 15.29 -16.90 46.80
CA LEU A 939 14.53 -16.55 48.00
C LEU A 939 15.00 -15.23 48.60
N ASP A 940 16.28 -14.88 48.47
CA ASP A 940 16.84 -13.61 48.93
C ASP A 940 16.64 -12.45 47.92
N SER A 941 16.17 -12.73 46.69
CA SER A 941 16.05 -11.75 45.60
C SER A 941 14.75 -10.94 45.66
N ASP A 942 14.83 -9.66 45.27
CA ASP A 942 13.66 -8.79 45.05
C ASP A 942 12.99 -9.04 43.69
N LEU A 943 13.59 -9.84 42.80
CA LEU A 943 13.00 -10.23 41.51
C LEU A 943 11.89 -11.28 41.67
N LEU A 944 11.75 -11.87 42.85
CA LEU A 944 10.66 -12.77 43.17
C LEU A 944 9.39 -11.93 43.35
N TRP A 945 8.56 -11.87 42.30
CA TRP A 945 7.38 -11.02 42.18
C TRP A 945 7.66 -9.51 42.06
N GLY A 946 8.77 -9.11 41.42
CA GLY A 946 9.12 -7.69 41.25
C GLY A 946 8.06 -6.90 40.45
N ASN A 947 7.26 -6.08 41.15
CA ASN A 947 6.13 -5.33 40.56
C ASN A 947 6.50 -3.92 40.06
N GLY A 948 7.76 -3.50 40.23
CA GLY A 948 8.24 -2.18 39.78
C GLY A 948 7.70 -0.98 40.56
N ILE A 949 6.96 -1.17 41.66
CA ILE A 949 6.42 -0.10 42.49
C ILE A 949 7.49 0.37 43.49
N LYS A 950 7.97 1.61 43.35
CA LYS A 950 8.97 2.21 44.26
C LYS A 950 8.37 3.43 44.97
N GLY A 951 7.82 3.22 46.16
CA GLY A 951 7.31 4.30 47.04
C GLY A 951 6.12 5.08 46.46
N THR A 952 5.85 6.27 47.01
CA THR A 952 4.72 7.12 46.59
C THR A 952 5.06 7.89 45.30
N GLY A 953 4.76 7.27 44.16
CA GLY A 953 4.63 7.98 42.87
C GLY A 953 5.63 7.60 41.77
N THR A 954 6.63 6.75 42.04
CA THR A 954 7.59 6.27 41.03
C THR A 954 7.37 4.79 40.71
N PHE A 955 7.25 4.48 39.42
CA PHE A 955 6.95 3.14 38.93
C PHE A 955 7.82 2.79 37.72
N THR A 956 8.27 1.54 37.66
CA THR A 956 8.89 0.92 36.48
C THR A 956 8.05 -0.28 36.06
N SER A 957 8.23 -0.77 34.83
CA SER A 957 7.61 -2.04 34.41
C SER A 957 7.97 -3.17 35.39
N PRO A 958 7.07 -4.15 35.59
CA PRO A 958 7.40 -5.37 36.31
C PRO A 958 8.69 -6.00 35.79
N ASP A 959 9.56 -6.40 36.69
CA ASP A 959 10.76 -7.20 36.38
C ASP A 959 10.80 -8.34 37.39
N TYR A 960 10.29 -9.50 36.98
CA TYR A 960 10.09 -10.65 37.83
C TYR A 960 10.61 -11.94 37.20
N VAL A 961 10.97 -12.91 38.04
CA VAL A 961 11.27 -14.27 37.62
C VAL A 961 9.98 -15.06 37.49
N ALA A 962 9.70 -15.59 36.29
CA ALA A 962 8.64 -16.57 36.06
C ALA A 962 9.02 -17.90 36.74
N ILE A 963 8.64 -18.04 38.01
CA ILE A 963 9.07 -19.11 38.89
C ILE A 963 8.30 -20.41 38.62
N VAL A 964 7.08 -20.32 38.06
CA VAL A 964 6.22 -21.47 37.76
C VAL A 964 6.90 -22.39 36.74
N ASP A 965 7.52 -21.81 35.71
CA ASP A 965 8.28 -22.55 34.70
C ASP A 965 9.52 -23.27 35.25
N LEU A 966 9.98 -22.88 36.44
CA LEU A 966 11.18 -23.41 37.09
C LEU A 966 10.87 -24.41 38.21
N ASP A 967 9.60 -24.55 38.58
CA ASP A 967 9.16 -25.26 39.79
C ASP A 967 9.57 -26.74 39.77
N ASP A 968 9.34 -27.41 38.64
CA ASP A 968 9.72 -28.80 38.37
C ASP A 968 11.22 -29.08 38.58
N VAL A 969 12.07 -28.08 38.43
CA VAL A 969 13.53 -28.22 38.57
C VAL A 969 14.02 -27.84 39.96
N LEU A 970 13.35 -26.89 40.61
CA LEU A 970 13.77 -26.36 41.91
C LEU A 970 13.34 -27.24 43.08
N GLU A 971 12.25 -28.01 42.95
CA GLU A 971 11.72 -28.92 43.96
C GLU A 971 11.63 -28.24 45.35
N TRP A 972 10.60 -27.43 45.57
CA TRP A 972 10.43 -26.65 46.81
C TRP A 972 10.02 -27.50 48.01
N THR A 973 10.50 -27.15 49.20
CA THR A 973 9.91 -27.63 50.45
C THR A 973 8.69 -26.79 50.81
N VAL A 974 7.78 -27.32 51.63
CA VAL A 974 6.59 -26.57 52.10
C VAL A 974 6.97 -25.22 52.71
N ASP A 975 8.01 -25.19 53.56
CA ASP A 975 8.52 -23.94 54.15
C ASP A 975 9.03 -22.94 53.10
N GLU A 976 9.65 -23.42 52.02
CA GLU A 976 10.13 -22.56 50.93
C GLU A 976 8.96 -22.04 50.08
N VAL A 977 7.95 -22.88 49.78
CA VAL A 977 6.71 -22.47 49.11
C VAL A 977 6.02 -21.36 49.91
N HIS A 978 5.96 -21.52 51.24
CA HIS A 978 5.43 -20.48 52.14
C HIS A 978 6.23 -19.18 52.05
N ALA A 979 7.57 -19.26 52.01
CA ALA A 979 8.40 -18.07 51.86
C ALA A 979 8.21 -17.37 50.51
N VAL A 980 8.06 -18.13 49.41
CA VAL A 980 7.75 -17.59 48.07
C VAL A 980 6.37 -16.94 48.05
N TYR A 981 5.37 -17.56 48.70
CA TYR A 981 4.02 -17.03 48.83
C TYR A 981 3.97 -15.76 49.69
N ASP A 982 4.68 -15.71 50.82
CA ASP A 982 4.69 -14.51 51.68
C ASP A 982 5.25 -13.28 50.93
N LYS A 983 6.24 -13.49 50.05
CA LYS A 983 6.71 -12.45 49.11
C LYS A 983 5.69 -12.11 48.02
N LEU A 984 4.95 -13.10 47.50
CA LEU A 984 3.86 -12.88 46.55
C LEU A 984 2.82 -11.94 47.16
N VAL A 985 2.37 -12.23 48.38
CA VAL A 985 1.39 -11.40 49.12
C VAL A 985 1.94 -9.97 49.29
N ALA A 986 3.19 -9.82 49.72
CA ALA A 986 3.82 -8.51 49.91
C ALA A 986 3.89 -7.69 48.62
N SER A 987 4.05 -8.34 47.46
CA SER A 987 4.06 -7.69 46.14
C SER A 987 2.65 -7.43 45.59
N ALA A 988 1.72 -8.36 45.77
CA ALA A 988 0.35 -8.28 45.26
C ALA A 988 -0.46 -7.18 45.95
N MET A 989 -0.31 -7.00 47.27
CA MET A 989 -1.09 -6.02 48.05
C MET A 989 -0.96 -4.56 47.55
N PRO A 990 0.23 -4.00 47.32
CA PRO A 990 0.36 -2.66 46.73
C PRO A 990 -0.07 -2.62 45.26
N LEU A 991 0.13 -3.72 44.52
CA LEU A 991 -0.23 -3.82 43.11
C LEU A 991 -1.75 -3.77 42.89
N LEU A 992 -2.50 -4.56 43.64
CA LEU A 992 -3.98 -4.61 43.60
C LEU A 992 -4.64 -3.28 43.95
N LYS A 993 -4.03 -2.49 44.84
CA LYS A 993 -4.51 -1.15 45.22
C LYS A 993 -4.29 -0.10 44.14
N ARG A 994 -3.28 -0.30 43.29
CA ARG A 994 -2.88 0.66 42.25
C ARG A 994 -3.65 0.43 40.95
N ILE A 995 -3.79 -0.82 40.51
CA ILE A 995 -4.39 -1.14 39.21
C ILE A 995 -5.82 -0.64 39.16
N ASN A 996 -6.10 0.28 38.24
CA ASN A 996 -7.43 0.86 38.05
C ASN A 996 -7.98 0.64 36.64
N GLY A 997 -7.30 -0.18 35.82
CA GLY A 997 -7.73 -0.49 34.45
C GLY A 997 -7.50 0.68 33.50
N THR A 998 -6.46 1.48 33.79
CA THR A 998 -6.06 2.59 32.94
C THR A 998 -5.20 2.07 31.78
N GLU A 999 -5.15 2.81 30.67
CA GLU A 999 -4.22 2.50 29.55
C GLU A 999 -2.77 2.40 30.04
N LEU A 1000 -2.38 3.18 31.05
CA LEU A 1000 -1.05 3.10 31.66
C LEU A 1000 -0.80 1.75 32.35
N ASP A 1001 -1.82 1.11 32.94
CA ASP A 1001 -1.65 -0.19 33.57
C ASP A 1001 -1.47 -1.30 32.53
N GLN A 1002 -2.12 -1.17 31.36
CA GLN A 1002 -1.94 -2.08 30.21
C GLN A 1002 -0.58 -1.90 29.53
N ILE A 1003 -0.12 -0.65 29.34
CA ILE A 1003 1.23 -0.34 28.80
C ILE A 1003 2.34 -0.92 29.68
N MET A 1004 2.09 -1.08 30.97
CA MET A 1004 3.07 -1.58 31.93
C MET A 1004 3.10 -3.11 32.02
N HIS A 1005 2.25 -3.82 31.27
CA HIS A 1005 2.21 -5.29 31.21
C HIS A 1005 1.98 -6.00 32.55
N TYR A 1006 1.14 -5.42 33.43
CA TYR A 1006 0.84 -6.01 34.74
C TYR A 1006 0.05 -7.31 34.66
N GLU A 1007 -0.66 -7.56 33.57
CA GLU A 1007 -1.41 -8.78 33.29
C GLU A 1007 -0.52 -10.03 33.41
N ASN A 1008 0.71 -9.97 32.88
CA ASN A 1008 1.64 -11.11 32.89
C ASN A 1008 2.08 -11.48 34.32
N LEU A 1009 2.36 -10.49 35.16
CA LEU A 1009 2.75 -10.71 36.55
C LEU A 1009 1.59 -11.28 37.37
N ILE A 1010 0.39 -10.72 37.22
CA ILE A 1010 -0.80 -11.20 37.94
C ILE A 1010 -1.12 -12.63 37.54
N TYR A 1011 -1.02 -12.94 36.24
CA TYR A 1011 -1.23 -14.28 35.73
C TYR A 1011 -0.24 -15.29 36.32
N GLU A 1012 1.06 -14.96 36.33
CA GLU A 1012 2.09 -15.80 36.95
C GLU A 1012 1.79 -16.05 38.45
N MET A 1013 1.34 -15.02 39.18
CA MET A 1013 0.96 -15.16 40.59
C MET A 1013 -0.20 -16.14 40.79
N MET A 1014 -1.22 -16.07 39.93
CA MET A 1014 -2.37 -16.99 39.96
C MET A 1014 -1.93 -18.41 39.64
N LEU A 1015 -1.07 -18.61 38.64
CA LEU A 1015 -0.53 -19.92 38.27
C LEU A 1015 0.25 -20.55 39.43
N PHE A 1016 1.08 -19.77 40.15
CA PHE A 1016 1.81 -20.27 41.30
C PHE A 1016 0.89 -20.72 42.44
N ILE A 1017 -0.16 -19.93 42.74
CA ILE A 1017 -1.16 -20.30 43.76
C ILE A 1017 -1.88 -21.60 43.38
N ASP A 1018 -2.26 -21.73 42.11
CA ASP A 1018 -2.95 -22.92 41.62
C ASP A 1018 -2.06 -24.17 41.64
N LEU A 1019 -0.77 -24.02 41.33
CA LEU A 1019 0.21 -25.10 41.36
C LEU A 1019 0.45 -25.62 42.79
N HIS A 1020 0.55 -24.72 43.76
CA HIS A 1020 0.90 -25.04 45.17
C HIS A 1020 -0.29 -24.99 46.13
N ARG A 1021 -1.51 -25.17 45.61
CA ARG A 1021 -2.74 -25.00 46.40
C ARG A 1021 -2.82 -25.97 47.59
N GLN A 1022 -2.23 -27.15 47.49
CA GLN A 1022 -2.20 -28.13 48.59
C GLN A 1022 -1.26 -27.68 49.71
N GLU A 1023 -0.05 -27.24 49.34
CA GLU A 1023 0.99 -26.73 50.22
C GLU A 1023 0.60 -25.42 50.91
N LEU A 1024 -0.30 -24.64 50.29
CA LEU A 1024 -0.83 -23.37 50.80
C LEU A 1024 -2.18 -23.50 51.53
N SER A 1025 -2.68 -24.72 51.73
CA SER A 1025 -4.03 -24.95 52.30
C SER A 1025 -4.23 -24.41 53.73
N ASP A 1026 -3.14 -24.16 54.46
CA ASP A 1026 -3.15 -23.61 55.82
C ASP A 1026 -3.03 -22.07 55.88
N LYS A 1027 -2.85 -21.40 54.73
CA LYS A 1027 -2.72 -19.93 54.66
C LYS A 1027 -4.11 -19.25 54.67
N GLU A 1028 -4.39 -18.49 55.72
CA GLU A 1028 -5.62 -17.69 55.82
C GLU A 1028 -5.69 -16.61 54.71
N GLY A 1029 -6.86 -16.49 54.06
CA GLY A 1029 -7.12 -15.47 53.05
C GLY A 1029 -6.65 -15.79 51.62
N LEU A 1030 -6.19 -17.02 51.36
CA LEU A 1030 -5.73 -17.47 50.04
C LEU A 1030 -6.77 -17.24 48.92
N ASP A 1031 -8.00 -17.72 49.12
CA ASP A 1031 -9.07 -17.58 48.11
C ASP A 1031 -9.48 -16.11 47.91
N THR A 1032 -9.45 -15.29 48.96
CA THR A 1032 -9.73 -13.85 48.87
C THR A 1032 -8.69 -13.14 48.00
N LEU A 1033 -7.40 -13.45 48.18
CA LEU A 1033 -6.33 -12.89 47.36
C LEU A 1033 -6.44 -13.36 45.90
N TYR A 1034 -6.70 -14.66 45.70
CA TYR A 1034 -6.85 -15.23 44.36
C TYR A 1034 -7.97 -14.53 43.58
N ASN A 1035 -9.14 -14.37 44.19
CA ASN A 1035 -10.28 -13.69 43.55
C ASN A 1035 -9.96 -12.23 43.22
N ALA A 1036 -9.24 -11.52 44.10
CA ALA A 1036 -8.82 -10.13 43.85
C ALA A 1036 -7.82 -10.02 42.68
N LEU A 1037 -6.90 -10.98 42.55
CA LEU A 1037 -5.98 -11.08 41.41
C LEU A 1037 -6.76 -11.35 40.12
N GLU A 1038 -7.71 -12.29 40.15
CA GLU A 1038 -8.55 -12.63 39.01
C GLU A 1038 -9.39 -11.44 38.51
N GLU A 1039 -9.99 -10.67 39.43
CA GLU A 1039 -10.74 -9.45 39.07
C GLU A 1039 -9.86 -8.41 38.40
N LYS A 1040 -8.64 -8.19 38.92
CA LYS A 1040 -7.69 -7.24 38.30
C LYS A 1040 -7.14 -7.75 36.97
N TYR A 1041 -6.93 -9.05 36.81
CA TYR A 1041 -6.54 -9.64 35.54
C TYR A 1041 -7.61 -9.39 34.47
N LYS A 1042 -8.88 -9.68 34.78
CA LYS A 1042 -10.02 -9.39 33.89
C LYS A 1042 -10.15 -7.92 33.51
N LEU A 1043 -9.76 -7.01 34.39
CA LEU A 1043 -9.77 -5.57 34.14
C LEU A 1043 -8.63 -5.11 33.21
N LEU A 1044 -7.50 -5.82 33.21
CA LEU A 1044 -6.31 -5.48 32.43
C LEU A 1044 -6.33 -6.07 31.02
N THR A 1045 -7.11 -7.13 30.79
CA THR A 1045 -7.24 -7.82 29.51
C THR A 1045 -8.63 -7.54 28.89
N ASP A 1046 -8.74 -7.39 27.57
CA ASP A 1046 -10.03 -7.32 26.83
C ASP A 1046 -10.81 -8.66 26.83
N TYR A 1047 -10.46 -9.57 27.74
CA TYR A 1047 -11.01 -10.90 27.83
C TYR A 1047 -12.38 -10.86 28.52
N VAL A 1048 -13.44 -11.01 27.73
CA VAL A 1048 -14.83 -10.89 28.21
C VAL A 1048 -15.38 -12.24 28.71
N ASP A 1049 -15.03 -13.37 28.07
CA ASP A 1049 -15.31 -14.77 28.48
C ASP A 1049 -14.86 -15.71 27.34
N LEU A 1050 -14.53 -16.98 27.62
CA LEU A 1050 -14.21 -18.00 26.61
C LEU A 1050 -15.33 -18.16 25.58
N ASP A 1051 -16.59 -18.16 26.05
CA ASP A 1051 -17.77 -18.32 25.19
C ASP A 1051 -17.96 -17.19 24.18
N LYS A 1052 -17.44 -16.00 24.48
CA LYS A 1052 -17.53 -14.83 23.58
C LYS A 1052 -16.26 -14.68 22.75
N SER A 1053 -15.09 -14.77 23.40
CA SER A 1053 -13.80 -14.50 22.77
C SER A 1053 -13.42 -15.54 21.71
N ILE A 1054 -13.91 -16.78 21.80
CA ILE A 1054 -13.62 -17.81 20.78
C ILE A 1054 -14.22 -17.50 19.40
N TYR A 1055 -15.23 -16.63 19.35
CA TYR A 1055 -15.86 -16.15 18.11
C TYR A 1055 -15.34 -14.78 17.68
N SER A 1056 -14.37 -14.20 18.38
CA SER A 1056 -13.87 -12.87 18.08
C SER A 1056 -13.10 -12.82 16.76
N ASP A 1057 -13.29 -11.71 16.04
CA ASP A 1057 -12.49 -11.34 14.88
C ASP A 1057 -11.33 -10.40 15.26
N ILE A 1058 -11.16 -10.12 16.56
CA ILE A 1058 -10.05 -9.33 17.10
C ILE A 1058 -8.92 -10.29 17.50
N ASP A 1059 -7.73 -10.10 16.92
CA ASP A 1059 -6.58 -10.99 17.14
C ASP A 1059 -6.15 -11.08 18.61
N SER A 1060 -6.11 -9.96 19.33
CA SER A 1060 -5.70 -9.92 20.75
C SER A 1060 -6.66 -10.72 21.65
N GLU A 1061 -7.97 -10.58 21.45
CA GLU A 1061 -8.98 -11.33 22.20
C GLU A 1061 -8.89 -12.83 21.91
N MET A 1062 -8.67 -13.20 20.64
CA MET A 1062 -8.54 -14.58 20.22
C MET A 1062 -7.27 -15.22 20.80
N GLU A 1063 -6.14 -14.52 20.80
CA GLU A 1063 -4.90 -15.03 21.41
C GLU A 1063 -5.06 -15.27 22.92
N ALA A 1064 -5.64 -14.31 23.65
CA ALA A 1064 -5.92 -14.48 25.08
C ALA A 1064 -6.88 -15.66 25.35
N CYS A 1065 -7.89 -15.85 24.49
CA CYS A 1065 -8.80 -16.98 24.56
C CYS A 1065 -8.09 -18.33 24.39
N LEU A 1066 -7.19 -18.42 23.42
CA LEU A 1066 -6.42 -19.63 23.13
C LEU A 1066 -5.49 -20.01 24.29
N ASP A 1067 -4.81 -19.03 24.89
CA ASP A 1067 -3.93 -19.25 26.04
C ASP A 1067 -4.71 -19.72 27.27
N ALA A 1068 -5.86 -19.09 27.55
CA ALA A 1068 -6.77 -19.53 28.61
C ALA A 1068 -7.29 -20.96 28.39
N LEU A 1069 -7.63 -21.30 27.14
CA LEU A 1069 -8.11 -22.65 26.79
C LEU A 1069 -7.02 -23.72 27.00
N ILE A 1070 -5.76 -23.44 26.66
CA ILE A 1070 -4.65 -24.38 26.90
C ILE A 1070 -4.55 -24.73 28.38
N VAL A 1071 -4.61 -23.74 29.27
CA VAL A 1071 -4.46 -23.97 30.71
C VAL A 1071 -5.61 -24.79 31.26
N LYS A 1072 -6.85 -24.51 30.83
CA LYS A 1072 -8.01 -25.33 31.21
C LYS A 1072 -7.90 -26.77 30.70
N VAL A 1073 -7.51 -26.96 29.44
CA VAL A 1073 -7.31 -28.30 28.86
C VAL A 1073 -6.20 -29.08 29.57
N LYS A 1074 -5.11 -28.43 30.00
CA LYS A 1074 -4.05 -29.06 30.80
C LYS A 1074 -4.57 -29.52 32.17
N LYS A 1075 -5.45 -28.74 32.81
CA LYS A 1075 -5.98 -28.99 34.16
C LYS A 1075 -7.12 -30.01 34.18
N GLU A 1076 -8.09 -29.85 33.29
CA GLU A 1076 -9.37 -30.58 33.30
C GLU A 1076 -9.43 -31.70 32.25
N GLY A 1077 -8.49 -31.71 31.31
CA GLY A 1077 -8.44 -32.66 30.19
C GLY A 1077 -9.23 -32.19 28.97
N ILE A 1078 -8.87 -32.75 27.80
CA ILE A 1078 -9.43 -32.33 26.51
C ILE A 1078 -10.94 -32.61 26.38
N TYR A 1079 -11.44 -33.68 26.99
CA TYR A 1079 -12.84 -34.11 26.89
C TYR A 1079 -13.82 -33.05 27.43
N CYS A 1080 -13.43 -32.30 28.46
CA CYS A 1080 -14.24 -31.26 29.09
C CYS A 1080 -14.42 -30.03 28.19
N HIS A 1081 -13.57 -29.85 27.17
CA HIS A 1081 -13.52 -28.64 26.35
C HIS A 1081 -13.66 -28.91 24.84
N ILE A 1082 -14.18 -30.07 24.47
CA ILE A 1082 -14.25 -30.50 23.07
C ILE A 1082 -15.13 -29.60 22.19
N ALA A 1083 -16.12 -28.92 22.78
CA ALA A 1083 -16.97 -27.97 22.07
C ALA A 1083 -16.14 -26.79 21.55
N TYR A 1084 -15.30 -26.19 22.39
CA TYR A 1084 -14.41 -25.09 22.01
C TYR A 1084 -13.41 -25.52 20.92
N ILE A 1085 -12.83 -26.72 21.05
CA ILE A 1085 -11.88 -27.23 20.04
C ILE A 1085 -12.56 -27.43 18.68
N ASN A 1086 -13.81 -27.92 18.64
CA ASN A 1086 -14.57 -28.03 17.40
C ASN A 1086 -14.91 -26.67 16.77
N VAL A 1087 -15.11 -25.61 17.58
CA VAL A 1087 -15.25 -24.23 17.08
C VAL A 1087 -13.96 -23.77 16.39
N LEU A 1088 -12.79 -24.05 16.99
CA LEU A 1088 -11.48 -23.72 16.38
C LEU A 1088 -11.29 -24.42 15.02
N VAL A 1089 -11.66 -25.71 14.92
CA VAL A 1089 -11.63 -26.46 13.65
C VAL A 1089 -12.57 -25.85 12.62
N THR A 1090 -13.80 -25.51 13.03
CA THR A 1090 -14.79 -24.87 12.16
C THR A 1090 -14.27 -23.53 11.64
N ARG A 1091 -13.63 -22.73 12.49
CA ARG A 1091 -13.04 -21.45 12.12
C ARG A 1091 -11.94 -21.58 11.07
N LEU A 1092 -11.05 -22.56 11.21
CA LEU A 1092 -10.04 -22.88 10.19
C LEU A 1092 -10.68 -23.33 8.87
N LEU A 1093 -11.72 -24.17 8.93
CA LEU A 1093 -12.47 -24.64 7.75
C LEU A 1093 -13.22 -23.52 7.03
N CYS A 1094 -13.69 -22.52 7.77
CA CYS A 1094 -14.34 -21.32 7.26
C CYS A 1094 -13.36 -20.27 6.71
N ARG A 1095 -12.05 -20.57 6.69
CA ARG A 1095 -11.01 -19.68 6.15
C ARG A 1095 -10.97 -18.32 6.85
N ASN A 1096 -11.33 -18.25 8.14
CA ASN A 1096 -11.27 -17.01 8.89
C ASN A 1096 -9.82 -16.57 9.04
N ARG A 1097 -9.51 -15.40 8.49
CA ARG A 1097 -8.15 -14.85 8.38
C ARG A 1097 -7.56 -14.48 9.75
N ASN A 1098 -8.37 -13.88 10.63
CA ASN A 1098 -7.94 -13.42 11.94
C ASN A 1098 -7.30 -14.57 12.74
N SER A 1099 -6.12 -14.36 13.30
CA SER A 1099 -5.41 -15.32 14.16
C SER A 1099 -5.23 -16.73 13.60
N TYR A 1100 -5.38 -16.93 12.27
CA TYR A 1100 -5.43 -18.26 11.64
C TYR A 1100 -4.23 -19.14 12.03
N ARG A 1101 -3.02 -18.58 11.97
CA ARG A 1101 -1.78 -19.28 12.35
C ARG A 1101 -1.81 -19.73 13.81
N LYS A 1102 -2.22 -18.85 14.72
CA LYS A 1102 -2.25 -19.15 16.17
C LYS A 1102 -3.27 -20.24 16.46
N VAL A 1103 -4.44 -20.20 15.83
CA VAL A 1103 -5.43 -21.27 15.94
C VAL A 1103 -4.86 -22.60 15.41
N LEU A 1104 -4.15 -22.58 14.28
CA LEU A 1104 -3.49 -23.76 13.73
C LEU A 1104 -2.41 -24.33 14.68
N ASP A 1105 -1.58 -23.48 15.28
CA ASP A 1105 -0.58 -23.85 16.30
C ASP A 1105 -1.24 -24.57 17.49
N HIS A 1106 -2.36 -24.03 17.99
CA HIS A 1106 -3.13 -24.61 19.10
C HIS A 1106 -3.76 -25.96 18.71
N MET A 1107 -4.32 -26.05 17.50
CA MET A 1107 -4.82 -27.32 16.97
C MET A 1107 -3.71 -28.37 16.90
N GLN A 1108 -2.51 -28.00 16.47
CA GLN A 1108 -1.37 -28.91 16.50
C GLN A 1108 -1.04 -29.37 17.92
N TYR A 1109 -1.04 -28.46 18.89
CA TYR A 1109 -0.81 -28.81 20.30
C TYR A 1109 -1.82 -29.86 20.79
N TYR A 1110 -3.12 -29.64 20.57
CA TYR A 1110 -4.17 -30.58 20.97
C TYR A 1110 -4.03 -31.95 20.30
N VAL A 1111 -3.77 -31.96 18.98
CA VAL A 1111 -3.57 -33.21 18.23
C VAL A 1111 -2.37 -33.99 18.76
N ARG A 1112 -1.23 -33.32 18.98
CA ARG A 1112 0.02 -34.02 19.34
C ARG A 1112 0.04 -34.55 20.77
N TYR A 1113 -0.49 -33.79 21.72
CA TYR A 1113 -0.33 -34.09 23.14
C TYR A 1113 -1.58 -34.67 23.82
N HIS A 1114 -2.78 -34.48 23.26
CA HIS A 1114 -4.02 -34.91 23.90
C HIS A 1114 -4.77 -36.03 23.16
N LEU A 1115 -4.52 -36.25 21.87
CA LEU A 1115 -5.05 -37.43 21.16
C LEU A 1115 -4.05 -38.58 21.26
N ASN A 1116 -4.42 -39.70 21.89
CA ASN A 1116 -3.47 -40.78 22.18
C ASN A 1116 -3.91 -42.14 21.63
N THR A 1117 -5.21 -42.32 21.41
CA THR A 1117 -5.81 -43.56 20.90
C THR A 1117 -6.55 -43.32 19.59
N PRO A 1118 -6.75 -44.35 18.75
CA PRO A 1118 -7.59 -44.22 17.55
C PRO A 1118 -9.02 -43.77 17.85
N GLU A 1119 -9.56 -44.15 19.01
CA GLU A 1119 -10.89 -43.74 19.47
C GLU A 1119 -10.98 -42.23 19.74
N ASP A 1120 -9.89 -41.59 20.16
CA ASP A 1120 -9.86 -40.13 20.40
C ASP A 1120 -10.08 -39.32 19.11
N LEU A 1121 -9.87 -39.92 17.93
CA LEU A 1121 -10.16 -39.26 16.65
C LEU A 1121 -11.65 -38.95 16.49
N CYS A 1122 -12.53 -39.71 17.15
CA CYS A 1122 -13.97 -39.46 17.13
C CYS A 1122 -14.39 -38.21 17.91
N LEU A 1123 -13.51 -37.65 18.76
CA LEU A 1123 -13.78 -36.44 19.53
C LEU A 1123 -13.83 -35.18 18.65
N ILE A 1124 -13.08 -35.19 17.54
CA ILE A 1124 -12.97 -34.08 16.60
C ILE A 1124 -13.30 -34.59 15.19
N PRO A 1125 -14.58 -34.86 14.88
CA PRO A 1125 -14.98 -35.55 13.65
C PRO A 1125 -14.59 -34.78 12.37
N GLN A 1126 -14.46 -33.46 12.44
CA GLN A 1126 -14.09 -32.61 11.31
C GLN A 1126 -12.58 -32.55 11.03
N LEU A 1127 -11.76 -33.20 11.85
CA LEU A 1127 -10.30 -33.09 11.75
C LEU A 1127 -9.76 -33.64 10.42
N GLN A 1128 -10.31 -34.75 9.93
CA GLN A 1128 -9.95 -35.29 8.63
C GLN A 1128 -10.24 -34.29 7.50
N THR A 1129 -11.44 -33.69 7.51
CA THR A 1129 -11.85 -32.67 6.54
C THR A 1129 -10.96 -31.44 6.59
N LEU A 1130 -10.53 -31.01 7.79
CA LEU A 1130 -9.58 -29.91 7.95
C LEU A 1130 -8.27 -30.23 7.26
N ILE A 1131 -7.65 -31.38 7.60
CA ILE A 1131 -6.37 -31.79 7.02
C ILE A 1131 -6.43 -31.91 5.49
N ASP A 1132 -7.53 -32.42 4.94
CA ASP A 1132 -7.73 -32.54 3.49
C ASP A 1132 -7.85 -31.19 2.78
N LYS A 1133 -8.23 -30.11 3.49
CA LYS A 1133 -8.31 -28.75 2.92
C LYS A 1133 -7.02 -27.93 3.08
N LEU A 1134 -6.17 -28.27 4.04
CA LEU A 1134 -4.90 -27.56 4.24
C LEU A 1134 -3.94 -27.88 3.10
N THR A 1135 -3.48 -26.87 2.36
CA THR A 1135 -2.51 -26.98 1.26
C THR A 1135 -1.57 -25.77 1.23
N LEU A 1136 -0.45 -25.85 0.49
CA LEU A 1136 0.42 -24.69 0.28
C LEU A 1136 -0.33 -23.53 -0.40
N ASP A 1137 -1.17 -23.82 -1.39
CA ASP A 1137 -2.01 -22.84 -2.11
C ASP A 1137 -2.98 -22.14 -1.18
N GLU A 1138 -3.61 -22.89 -0.28
CA GLU A 1138 -4.52 -22.33 0.69
C GLU A 1138 -3.82 -21.32 1.61
N PHE A 1139 -2.61 -21.64 2.08
CA PHE A 1139 -1.83 -20.72 2.89
C PHE A 1139 -1.37 -19.48 2.12
N ARG A 1140 -1.05 -19.63 0.82
CA ARG A 1140 -0.75 -18.50 -0.07
C ARG A 1140 -1.96 -17.58 -0.24
N ASN A 1141 -3.12 -18.14 -0.55
CA ASN A 1141 -4.39 -17.42 -0.74
C ASN A 1141 -4.88 -16.70 0.53
N LEU A 1142 -4.55 -17.24 1.70
CA LEU A 1142 -4.83 -16.63 3.00
C LEU A 1142 -3.72 -15.67 3.47
N GLU A 1143 -2.68 -15.48 2.67
CA GLU A 1143 -1.51 -14.65 2.95
C GLU A 1143 -0.76 -15.01 4.24
N ARG A 1144 -0.77 -16.30 4.60
CA ARG A 1144 -0.11 -16.81 5.80
C ARG A 1144 1.34 -17.19 5.52
N ASN A 1145 2.13 -17.28 6.59
CA ASN A 1145 3.49 -17.81 6.51
C ASN A 1145 3.44 -19.30 6.09
N VAL A 1146 3.61 -19.54 4.79
CA VAL A 1146 3.39 -20.84 4.15
C VAL A 1146 4.26 -21.94 4.75
N ILE A 1147 5.57 -21.69 4.94
CA ILE A 1147 6.49 -22.69 5.49
C ILE A 1147 6.08 -23.05 6.92
N LEU A 1148 5.82 -22.07 7.77
CA LEU A 1148 5.46 -22.32 9.16
C LEU A 1148 4.12 -23.07 9.28
N CYS A 1149 3.09 -22.63 8.54
CA CYS A 1149 1.79 -23.31 8.49
C CYS A 1149 1.90 -24.75 7.92
N ALA A 1150 2.77 -24.97 6.93
CA ALA A 1150 3.06 -26.29 6.41
C ALA A 1150 3.77 -27.18 7.45
N GLU A 1151 4.71 -26.64 8.22
CA GLU A 1151 5.38 -27.38 9.30
C GLU A 1151 4.40 -27.80 10.39
N ILE A 1152 3.52 -26.89 10.81
CA ILE A 1152 2.46 -27.19 11.79
C ILE A 1152 1.54 -28.30 11.24
N SER A 1153 1.20 -28.24 9.95
CA SER A 1153 0.37 -29.25 9.28
C SER A 1153 1.05 -30.61 9.21
N ILE A 1154 2.34 -30.66 8.87
CA ILE A 1154 3.14 -31.90 8.87
C ILE A 1154 3.17 -32.53 10.27
N LEU A 1155 3.39 -31.73 11.32
CA LEU A 1155 3.41 -32.20 12.70
C LEU A 1155 2.07 -32.81 13.14
N MET A 1156 0.95 -32.24 12.72
CA MET A 1156 -0.38 -32.81 12.95
C MET A 1156 -0.54 -34.14 12.21
N VAL A 1157 -0.25 -34.14 10.91
CA VAL A 1157 -0.41 -35.30 10.02
C VAL A 1157 0.41 -36.49 10.49
N GLU A 1158 1.66 -36.29 10.93
CA GLU A 1158 2.50 -37.36 11.49
C GLU A 1158 1.84 -38.07 12.68
N LYS A 1159 1.21 -37.30 13.57
CA LYS A 1159 0.52 -37.85 14.74
C LYS A 1159 -0.75 -38.58 14.30
N LEU A 1160 -1.54 -38.01 13.41
CA LEU A 1160 -2.78 -38.61 12.92
C LEU A 1160 -2.53 -39.90 12.14
N GLN A 1161 -1.47 -39.96 11.34
CA GLN A 1161 -1.04 -41.18 10.67
C GLN A 1161 -0.66 -42.28 11.67
N LYS A 1162 0.05 -41.94 12.76
CA LYS A 1162 0.39 -42.89 13.85
C LYS A 1162 -0.85 -43.42 14.57
N LEU A 1163 -1.92 -42.62 14.64
CA LEU A 1163 -3.22 -43.02 15.20
C LEU A 1163 -4.08 -43.82 14.20
N GLY A 1164 -3.58 -44.07 12.98
CA GLY A 1164 -4.24 -44.91 11.98
C GLY A 1164 -5.20 -44.18 11.04
N MET A 1165 -5.26 -42.84 11.08
CA MET A 1165 -6.07 -42.05 10.15
C MET A 1165 -5.49 -42.13 8.73
N LYS A 1166 -6.37 -42.25 7.73
CA LYS A 1166 -6.02 -42.23 6.31
C LYS A 1166 -6.87 -41.18 5.59
N SER A 1167 -6.23 -40.27 4.87
CA SER A 1167 -6.89 -39.22 4.10
C SER A 1167 -5.97 -38.70 3.00
N GLN A 1168 -6.54 -38.00 2.01
CA GLN A 1168 -5.76 -37.44 0.91
C GLN A 1168 -4.77 -36.36 1.40
N GLY A 1169 -5.19 -35.54 2.37
CA GLY A 1169 -4.34 -34.53 2.99
C GLY A 1169 -3.16 -35.14 3.76
N ILE A 1170 -3.36 -36.28 4.43
CA ILE A 1170 -2.25 -37.01 5.09
C ILE A 1170 -1.21 -37.42 4.05
N ASP A 1171 -1.64 -38.02 2.94
CA ASP A 1171 -0.72 -38.46 1.87
C ASP A 1171 0.01 -37.27 1.24
N TYR A 1172 -0.69 -36.14 1.02
CA TYR A 1172 -0.12 -34.90 0.48
C TYR A 1172 0.99 -34.33 1.37
N TRP A 1173 0.73 -34.10 2.66
CA TRP A 1173 1.71 -33.50 3.57
C TRP A 1173 2.89 -34.43 3.85
N MET A 1174 2.65 -35.75 3.97
CA MET A 1174 3.73 -36.72 4.12
C MET A 1174 4.61 -36.78 2.87
N LYS A 1175 4.04 -36.66 1.67
CA LYS A 1175 4.81 -36.56 0.42
C LYS A 1175 5.69 -35.32 0.42
N LEU A 1176 5.15 -34.12 0.69
CA LEU A 1176 5.95 -32.87 0.76
C LEU A 1176 7.09 -32.94 1.77
N LYS A 1177 6.84 -33.57 2.93
CA LYS A 1177 7.88 -33.82 3.93
C LYS A 1177 8.99 -34.72 3.38
N ASN A 1178 8.62 -35.86 2.79
CA ASN A 1178 9.55 -36.87 2.30
C ASN A 1178 10.36 -36.40 1.08
N ASP A 1179 9.72 -35.66 0.18
CA ASP A 1179 10.34 -35.04 -1.00
C ASP A 1179 11.27 -33.88 -0.61
N ARG A 1180 11.24 -33.44 0.66
CA ARG A 1180 12.03 -32.32 1.19
C ARG A 1180 11.83 -31.05 0.37
N TYR A 1181 10.56 -30.79 0.03
CA TYR A 1181 10.18 -29.61 -0.76
C TYR A 1181 10.71 -28.31 -0.11
N PHE A 1182 10.68 -28.22 1.22
CA PHE A 1182 11.41 -27.18 1.95
C PHE A 1182 12.47 -27.78 2.89
N ASN A 1183 13.41 -26.94 3.30
CA ASN A 1183 14.32 -27.20 4.41
C ASN A 1183 13.59 -27.05 5.76
N TRP A 1184 12.60 -27.92 5.99
CA TRP A 1184 11.74 -27.93 7.17
C TRP A 1184 12.54 -27.77 8.47
N SER A 1185 12.16 -26.86 9.36
CA SER A 1185 12.77 -26.64 10.67
C SER A 1185 12.52 -27.81 11.65
N ILE A 1186 11.48 -28.62 11.37
CA ILE A 1186 11.11 -29.80 12.15
C ILE A 1186 12.32 -30.73 12.25
N CYS A 1187 12.77 -30.98 13.47
CA CYS A 1187 13.79 -31.97 13.73
C CYS A 1187 13.21 -33.36 13.47
N GLU A 1188 13.89 -34.16 12.64
CA GLU A 1188 13.68 -35.61 12.61
C GLU A 1188 14.12 -36.12 13.99
N ASN A 1189 13.18 -36.23 14.94
CA ASN A 1189 13.40 -36.84 16.24
C ASN A 1189 13.57 -38.35 16.11
#